data_AF-A0A6P6QM57-F1
#
_entry.id   AF-A0A6P6QM57-F1
#
_cell.length_a   1.000
_cell.length_b   1.000
_cell.length_c   1.000
_cell.angle_alpha   90.00
_cell.angle_beta   90.00
_cell.angle_gamma   90.00
#
_symmetry.space_group_name_H-M   'P 1'
#
loop_
_entity.id
_entity.type
_entity.pdbx_description
1 polymer ?
#
loop_
_entity_poly.entity_id
_entity_poly.type
_entity_poly.pdbx_seq_one_letter_code
_entity_poly.pdbx_strand_id
1 'polypeptide(L)'
;MKVPSGPEVFLFHVFALQEEVAYKTPAHWRRSTTDPIRWITADPCHNYTVLDDPRRSTDNRYSYELMCDVWVSWSGWYRLFIHGQSAQMPDTCVDKYSCGTNVPLWLNGGHPNVADGVVTRGVCGHWFNNCCHTPSNSIRVKACPGGYYVYEFVVPVTCHLAYCAGRGIFYPFGWAVGDAINPVVDDESSSVIQLSSPFLFFGRTYQQIYVNNNGHLTFNKASAKYVPYSFPGYESQDIIAGLWTNLDNSVRGFVSYQQYTSGNVLSQATQDINTHFPNLTFTASWVFVATWNKDTYSNSSITETSFQVVLISGSNSSFILMNYGEIAETGLPVQAGYDTINSTHYFVVPGSDSGSFISNLRNSSNVDVPGRWAFRVDSGPRNSLLKNNVVSFRVRLSSFSDLTQSGNTERLLQKMKQELIPAIITLHWMIPGDPQTIDMCDTCVDENSCGTDAPMWLNGAHPTVADGEVIRDVCISWRNNCCHAHSNPINVKACPGDYYVYKFVRPIGCYFTYCAGRGIFYSFGWAVRDTNNPADGNSSVIQLSSPFLFFGRTYQQIYVNNNGHLTFNKASAEYVPYSFPGYESQDIIAGLWTNLDNSVRGFVSYQQYTSGNVLSQATQDINTHFPNLTFTASWVFVATWNKVTYFNLTSIEASFQVVLISGSNSSFILMNYGEIAETGLPVQAGYDTINSTHYFVVPGSDSGSFISNLRNSSNIDVPGRWAFRVDSGPRNSILKNNVVSFRVRLSSFSDLTQSGNTERLLQKMKQELVKYGLPNNCELKLRKLQKIKT
;
A
#
# COMPACT_ATOMS: atom_id res chain seq x y z
N MET A 1 -24.65 -33.67 19.22
CA MET A 1 -25.13 -32.30 18.87
C MET A 1 -24.84 -32.06 17.39
N LYS A 2 -25.41 -31.02 16.75
CA LYS A 2 -25.20 -30.76 15.31
C LYS A 2 -23.79 -30.20 15.03
N VAL A 3 -23.28 -30.54 13.85
CA VAL A 3 -22.05 -29.96 13.27
C VAL A 3 -22.25 -28.45 13.04
N PRO A 4 -21.25 -27.59 13.25
CA PRO A 4 -21.32 -26.19 12.82
C PRO A 4 -21.43 -26.12 11.29
N SER A 5 -22.40 -25.37 10.80
CA SER A 5 -22.50 -25.06 9.36
C SER A 5 -21.35 -24.16 8.93
N GLY A 6 -20.77 -24.43 7.75
CA GLY A 6 -19.79 -23.54 7.12
C GLY A 6 -20.38 -22.17 6.74
N PRO A 7 -19.56 -21.20 6.29
CA PRO A 7 -20.02 -19.86 5.96
C PRO A 7 -21.12 -19.90 4.90
N GLU A 8 -22.28 -19.35 5.24
CA GLU A 8 -23.46 -19.46 4.40
C GLU A 8 -23.46 -18.33 3.36
N VAL A 9 -24.00 -18.66 2.18
CA VAL A 9 -24.06 -17.76 1.04
C VAL A 9 -25.37 -16.99 1.08
N PHE A 10 -25.28 -15.67 1.12
CA PHE A 10 -26.44 -14.78 1.17
C PHE A 10 -26.56 -13.93 -0.10
N LEU A 11 -27.77 -13.87 -0.66
CA LEU A 11 -28.11 -13.05 -1.82
C LEU A 11 -28.91 -11.81 -1.40
N PHE A 12 -28.42 -10.63 -1.78
CA PHE A 12 -29.00 -9.33 -1.39
C PHE A 12 -29.69 -8.60 -2.56
N HIS A 13 -30.65 -7.74 -2.21
CA HIS A 13 -31.18 -6.62 -3.00
C HIS A 13 -31.39 -5.43 -2.06
N VAL A 14 -31.18 -4.17 -2.49
CA VAL A 14 -31.08 -3.00 -1.58
C VAL A 14 -31.88 -1.75 -2.02
N PHE A 15 -32.58 -1.07 -1.08
CA PHE A 15 -33.61 0.01 -1.26
C PHE A 15 -33.55 1.10 -0.13
N ALA A 16 -34.66 1.76 0.29
CA ALA A 16 -34.72 2.90 1.27
C ALA A 16 -35.99 2.89 2.21
N LEU A 17 -36.01 3.63 3.35
CA LEU A 17 -37.11 4.00 4.31
C LEU A 17 -37.44 3.14 5.61
N GLN A 18 -36.64 3.16 6.69
CA GLN A 18 -37.08 3.04 8.13
C GLN A 18 -37.67 1.70 8.75
N GLU A 19 -37.13 1.29 9.94
CA GLU A 19 -37.64 0.52 11.15
C GLU A 19 -38.35 -0.89 11.08
N GLU A 20 -38.39 -1.83 12.09
CA GLU A 20 -37.90 -1.93 13.52
C GLU A 20 -37.73 -3.42 14.06
N VAL A 21 -36.87 -3.65 15.09
CA VAL A 21 -36.96 -4.56 16.33
C VAL A 21 -36.82 -6.14 16.42
N ALA A 22 -35.98 -6.60 17.39
CA ALA A 22 -35.98 -7.80 18.33
C ALA A 22 -35.49 -9.30 18.08
N TYR A 23 -34.31 -9.63 18.66
CA TYR A 23 -33.96 -10.63 19.76
C TYR A 23 -33.92 -12.21 19.74
N LYS A 24 -32.84 -12.72 20.42
CA LYS A 24 -32.67 -13.89 21.38
C LYS A 24 -31.92 -15.23 21.01
N THR A 25 -31.45 -15.94 22.06
CA THR A 25 -30.32 -16.92 22.17
C THR A 25 -30.59 -18.00 23.28
N PRO A 26 -29.63 -18.74 23.94
CA PRO A 26 -28.58 -19.75 23.56
C PRO A 26 -28.66 -21.11 24.37
N ALA A 27 -27.65 -22.02 24.30
CA ALA A 27 -26.96 -22.72 25.46
C ALA A 27 -26.24 -24.09 25.21
N HIS A 28 -24.95 -24.18 25.65
CA HIS A 28 -24.14 -25.22 26.40
C HIS A 28 -24.37 -26.78 26.31
N TRP A 29 -23.53 -27.75 26.80
CA TRP A 29 -22.56 -27.85 27.93
C TRP A 29 -21.34 -28.84 27.76
N ARG A 30 -20.45 -28.82 28.79
CA ARG A 30 -19.18 -29.54 29.20
C ARG A 30 -19.21 -31.10 29.29
N ARG A 31 -18.16 -31.91 29.65
CA ARG A 31 -16.63 -31.96 29.66
C ARG A 31 -16.19 -33.29 30.39
N SER A 32 -14.87 -33.53 30.64
CA SER A 32 -14.25 -34.48 31.64
C SER A 32 -14.05 -35.99 31.28
N THR A 33 -13.07 -36.81 31.75
CA THR A 33 -11.74 -36.66 32.46
C THR A 33 -10.95 -38.01 32.63
N THR A 34 -9.60 -38.03 32.44
CA THR A 34 -8.49 -38.67 33.26
C THR A 34 -8.45 -40.19 33.63
N ASP A 35 -7.32 -40.90 33.91
CA ASP A 35 -5.88 -40.51 33.95
C ASP A 35 -4.77 -41.58 33.60
N PRO A 36 -4.17 -42.42 34.50
CA PRO A 36 -2.68 -42.44 34.67
C PRO A 36 -1.99 -43.84 34.78
N ILE A 37 -0.68 -44.08 35.06
CA ILE A 37 0.57 -43.30 35.28
C ILE A 37 1.81 -44.20 34.95
N ARG A 38 2.97 -43.63 34.56
CA ARG A 38 4.29 -43.71 35.27
C ARG A 38 5.49 -43.12 34.48
N TRP A 39 6.62 -42.93 35.17
CA TRP A 39 7.61 -41.88 34.89
C TRP A 39 8.94 -42.36 34.29
N ILE A 40 9.39 -41.63 33.26
CA ILE A 40 10.79 -41.23 33.02
C ILE A 40 10.76 -39.70 32.94
N THR A 41 11.85 -38.99 33.28
CA THR A 41 11.99 -37.56 32.94
C THR A 41 12.23 -37.40 31.44
N ALA A 42 11.19 -37.66 30.66
CA ALA A 42 11.22 -37.65 29.20
C ALA A 42 11.49 -36.23 28.68
N ASP A 43 12.28 -36.14 27.61
CA ASP A 43 12.59 -34.88 26.94
C ASP A 43 11.29 -34.14 26.59
N PRO A 44 11.13 -32.85 26.93
CA PRO A 44 9.90 -32.11 26.64
C PRO A 44 9.59 -31.96 25.15
N CYS A 45 10.53 -32.25 24.23
CA CYS A 45 10.25 -32.41 22.80
C CYS A 45 9.48 -33.70 22.46
N HIS A 46 9.45 -34.68 23.35
CA HIS A 46 8.75 -35.95 23.17
C HIS A 46 7.63 -36.15 24.21
N ASN A 47 7.60 -35.35 25.27
CA ASN A 47 6.62 -35.39 26.35
C ASN A 47 6.07 -33.98 26.63
N TYR A 48 5.06 -33.59 25.86
CA TYR A 48 4.37 -32.30 25.97
C TYR A 48 2.84 -32.48 25.90
N THR A 49 2.10 -31.52 26.44
CA THR A 49 0.66 -31.37 26.22
C THR A 49 0.42 -30.61 24.92
N VAL A 50 -0.48 -31.09 24.06
CA VAL A 50 -0.94 -30.34 22.88
C VAL A 50 -1.88 -29.22 23.32
N LEU A 51 -1.55 -27.98 22.99
CA LEU A 51 -2.42 -26.81 23.19
C LEU A 51 -2.88 -26.28 21.83
N ASP A 52 -3.94 -26.91 21.30
CA ASP A 52 -4.69 -26.43 20.14
C ASP A 52 -5.93 -25.65 20.63
N ASP A 53 -5.82 -24.32 20.68
CA ASP A 53 -6.91 -23.43 21.05
C ASP A 53 -6.94 -22.24 20.09
N PRO A 54 -7.77 -22.30 19.02
CA PRO A 54 -7.85 -21.25 18.00
C PRO A 54 -8.07 -19.83 18.53
N ARG A 55 -8.62 -19.69 19.74
CA ARG A 55 -8.81 -18.38 20.39
C ARG A 55 -7.48 -17.70 20.70
N ARG A 56 -6.39 -18.45 20.84
CA ARG A 56 -5.03 -17.95 21.04
C ARG A 56 -4.37 -17.42 19.77
N SER A 57 -5.01 -17.56 18.59
CA SER A 57 -4.43 -17.07 17.35
C SER A 57 -4.17 -15.56 17.41
N THR A 58 -3.03 -15.12 16.89
CA THR A 58 -2.75 -13.71 16.57
C THR A 58 -3.85 -13.05 15.75
N ASP A 59 -4.59 -13.84 14.97
CA ASP A 59 -5.66 -13.39 14.08
C ASP A 59 -6.99 -13.19 14.85
N ASN A 60 -7.11 -13.71 16.08
CA ASN A 60 -8.33 -13.64 16.86
C ASN A 60 -8.49 -12.28 17.57
N ARG A 61 -9.02 -11.30 16.83
CA ARG A 61 -9.21 -9.90 17.28
C ARG A 61 -10.47 -9.63 18.14
N TYR A 62 -11.29 -10.64 18.47
CA TYR A 62 -12.50 -10.41 19.28
C TYR A 62 -13.03 -11.68 19.96
N SER A 63 -13.33 -11.61 21.26
CA SER A 63 -14.04 -12.67 21.99
C SER A 63 -15.12 -12.08 22.90
N TYR A 64 -16.28 -12.74 22.96
CA TYR A 64 -17.37 -12.40 23.89
C TYR A 64 -17.03 -12.83 25.34
N GLU A 65 -16.10 -13.77 25.50
CA GLU A 65 -15.48 -14.17 26.77
C GLU A 65 -13.97 -13.90 26.65
N LEU A 66 -13.48 -12.82 27.27
CA LEU A 66 -12.05 -12.49 27.21
C LEU A 66 -11.20 -13.57 27.90
N MET A 67 -10.19 -14.07 27.19
CA MET A 67 -9.25 -15.04 27.74
C MET A 67 -8.43 -14.43 28.87
N CYS A 68 -8.18 -15.23 29.89
CA CYS A 68 -7.48 -14.83 31.11
C CYS A 68 -6.73 -16.04 31.66
N ASP A 69 -5.45 -16.14 31.32
CA ASP A 69 -4.63 -17.33 31.61
C ASP A 69 -4.21 -17.46 33.08
N VAL A 70 -4.61 -16.51 33.94
CA VAL A 70 -4.56 -16.63 35.40
C VAL A 70 -5.42 -17.80 35.89
N TRP A 71 -6.53 -18.09 35.21
CA TRP A 71 -7.43 -19.20 35.55
C TRP A 71 -7.02 -20.54 34.91
N VAL A 72 -5.88 -20.60 34.24
CA VAL A 72 -5.33 -21.83 33.65
C VAL A 72 -4.26 -22.40 34.60
N SER A 73 -4.48 -23.62 35.06
CA SER A 73 -3.50 -24.38 35.86
C SER A 73 -2.38 -24.91 34.97
N TRP A 74 -1.45 -24.03 34.60
CA TRP A 74 -0.26 -24.37 33.83
C TRP A 74 0.61 -25.38 34.58
N SER A 75 0.95 -26.50 33.93
CA SER A 75 1.78 -27.54 34.50
C SER A 75 2.50 -28.33 33.41
N GLY A 76 3.83 -28.37 33.48
CA GLY A 76 4.68 -29.03 32.49
C GLY A 76 4.73 -28.31 31.14
N TRP A 77 5.14 -29.05 30.11
CA TRP A 77 5.47 -28.51 28.80
C TRP A 77 4.30 -28.58 27.82
N TYR A 78 4.15 -27.55 27.00
CA TYR A 78 3.11 -27.39 26.01
C TYR A 78 3.70 -27.18 24.62
N ARG A 79 3.12 -27.83 23.60
CA ARG A 79 3.34 -27.52 22.18
C ARG A 79 2.11 -26.82 21.64
N LEU A 80 2.30 -25.66 21.01
CA LEU A 80 1.21 -24.84 20.48
C LEU A 80 0.75 -25.35 19.11
N PHE A 81 -0.56 -25.28 18.88
CA PHE A 81 -1.21 -25.53 17.60
C PHE A 81 -2.35 -24.53 17.38
N ILE A 82 -2.69 -24.27 16.11
CA ILE A 82 -3.88 -23.49 15.71
C ILE A 82 -4.59 -24.22 14.57
N HIS A 83 -5.73 -24.85 14.90
CA HIS A 83 -6.52 -25.72 14.03
C HIS A 83 -5.72 -26.95 13.54
N GLY A 84 -5.10 -27.67 14.48
CA GLY A 84 -4.29 -28.86 14.20
C GLY A 84 -2.95 -28.59 13.50
N GLN A 85 -2.62 -27.34 13.19
CA GLN A 85 -1.36 -26.94 12.54
C GLN A 85 -0.35 -26.43 13.56
N SER A 86 0.92 -26.80 13.40
CA SER A 86 1.97 -26.45 14.35
C SER A 86 2.11 -24.93 14.47
N ALA A 87 2.11 -24.43 15.69
CA ALA A 87 2.20 -23.00 16.00
C ALA A 87 3.35 -22.76 16.99
N GLN A 88 3.73 -21.49 17.12
CA GLN A 88 4.70 -21.01 18.09
C GLN A 88 4.15 -19.75 18.77
N MET A 89 4.66 -19.43 19.95
CA MET A 89 4.40 -18.14 20.58
C MET A 89 5.01 -17.05 19.68
N PRO A 90 4.36 -15.91 19.41
CA PRO A 90 5.00 -14.82 18.67
C PRO A 90 6.16 -14.23 19.50
N ASP A 91 7.29 -13.93 18.84
CA ASP A 91 8.45 -13.22 19.40
C ASP A 91 8.52 -11.74 19.00
N THR A 92 7.53 -11.29 18.23
CA THR A 92 7.27 -9.88 17.92
C THR A 92 6.02 -9.38 18.64
N CYS A 93 5.90 -8.05 18.73
CA CYS A 93 4.77 -7.40 19.40
C CYS A 93 3.44 -7.71 18.69
N VAL A 94 2.51 -8.31 19.44
CA VAL A 94 1.14 -8.57 18.99
C VAL A 94 0.23 -7.39 19.34
N ASP A 95 -0.62 -6.96 18.40
CA ASP A 95 -1.63 -5.92 18.63
C ASP A 95 -2.55 -6.22 19.82
N LYS A 96 -2.77 -5.22 20.68
CA LYS A 96 -3.86 -5.20 21.68
C LYS A 96 -5.20 -5.70 21.11
N TYR A 97 -5.98 -6.38 21.95
CA TYR A 97 -7.24 -7.07 21.59
C TYR A 97 -7.10 -8.35 20.71
N SER A 98 -5.89 -8.82 20.44
CA SER A 98 -5.65 -10.11 19.74
C SER A 98 -5.60 -11.31 20.70
N CYS A 99 -5.47 -12.53 20.18
CA CYS A 99 -5.35 -13.76 20.97
C CYS A 99 -6.51 -13.96 21.97
N GLY A 100 -7.70 -13.43 21.62
CA GLY A 100 -8.92 -13.53 22.43
C GLY A 100 -8.88 -12.77 23.76
N THR A 101 -7.91 -11.87 23.97
CA THR A 101 -7.69 -11.16 25.23
C THR A 101 -7.40 -9.67 25.02
N ASN A 102 -7.35 -8.85 26.07
CA ASN A 102 -7.02 -7.42 25.94
C ASN A 102 -5.52 -7.19 25.77
N VAL A 103 -4.71 -7.86 26.61
CA VAL A 103 -3.25 -7.75 26.68
C VAL A 103 -2.63 -9.06 26.15
N PRO A 104 -2.35 -9.17 24.84
CA PRO A 104 -1.73 -10.37 24.28
C PRO A 104 -0.30 -10.52 24.83
N LEU A 105 0.06 -11.75 25.22
CA LEU A 105 1.41 -12.08 25.68
C LEU A 105 2.27 -12.66 24.55
N TRP A 106 3.45 -12.06 24.35
CA TRP A 106 4.45 -12.43 23.35
C TRP A 106 5.85 -12.56 23.97
N LEU A 107 6.75 -13.26 23.29
CA LEU A 107 8.03 -13.74 23.82
C LEU A 107 9.13 -12.69 23.65
N ASN A 108 9.61 -12.13 24.77
CA ASN A 108 10.67 -11.12 24.73
C ASN A 108 12.06 -11.78 24.73
N GLY A 109 12.88 -11.44 23.74
CA GLY A 109 14.22 -12.00 23.53
C GLY A 109 14.29 -13.20 22.59
N GLY A 110 13.28 -13.43 21.74
CA GLY A 110 13.32 -14.42 20.66
C GLY A 110 13.32 -15.89 21.11
N HIS A 111 13.21 -16.79 20.15
CA HIS A 111 13.28 -18.24 20.39
C HIS A 111 14.73 -18.74 20.57
N PRO A 112 14.95 -19.83 21.34
CA PRO A 112 16.26 -20.48 21.43
C PRO A 112 16.66 -21.24 20.16
N ASN A 113 17.95 -21.55 20.04
CA ASN A 113 18.46 -22.59 19.16
C ASN A 113 18.30 -23.98 19.81
N VAL A 114 18.33 -25.05 19.01
CA VAL A 114 18.32 -26.44 19.53
C VAL A 114 19.51 -26.71 20.44
N ALA A 115 20.67 -26.07 20.16
CA ALA A 115 21.87 -26.14 20.99
C ALA A 115 21.75 -25.45 22.35
N ASP A 116 20.88 -24.44 22.49
CA ASP A 116 20.71 -23.69 23.75
C ASP A 116 19.94 -24.52 24.81
N GLY A 117 19.29 -25.61 24.39
CA GLY A 117 18.54 -26.50 25.26
C GLY A 117 17.29 -25.85 25.85
N VAL A 118 17.16 -25.91 27.18
CA VAL A 118 16.08 -25.27 27.94
C VAL A 118 16.55 -23.91 28.43
N VAL A 119 15.99 -22.84 27.87
CA VAL A 119 16.30 -21.45 28.27
C VAL A 119 15.11 -20.80 28.95
N THR A 120 15.38 -19.79 29.77
CA THR A 120 14.36 -18.85 30.26
C THR A 120 14.24 -17.67 29.28
N ARG A 121 13.01 -17.17 29.06
CA ARG A 121 12.72 -15.97 28.27
C ARG A 121 11.70 -15.09 28.98
N GLY A 122 11.84 -13.77 28.78
CA GLY A 122 10.87 -12.79 29.27
C GLY A 122 9.57 -12.87 28.48
N VAL A 123 8.49 -12.35 29.05
CA VAL A 123 7.17 -12.28 28.40
C VAL A 123 6.61 -10.88 28.55
N CYS A 124 6.22 -10.28 27.43
CA CYS A 124 5.69 -8.93 27.35
C CYS A 124 4.21 -8.92 27.02
N GLY A 125 3.45 -8.04 27.67
CA GLY A 125 2.05 -7.75 27.36
C GLY A 125 1.90 -6.36 26.74
N HIS A 126 1.30 -6.29 25.55
CA HIS A 126 1.03 -5.04 24.85
C HIS A 126 -0.20 -4.34 25.44
N TRP A 127 -0.01 -3.14 25.99
CA TRP A 127 -1.10 -2.27 26.47
C TRP A 127 -0.74 -0.77 26.31
N PHE A 128 -1.74 0.13 26.28
CA PHE A 128 -1.55 1.57 26.06
C PHE A 128 -0.56 1.96 24.92
N ASN A 129 -0.58 1.22 23.80
CA ASN A 129 0.33 1.38 22.66
C ASN A 129 1.82 1.11 22.95
N ASN A 130 2.16 0.55 24.12
CA ASN A 130 3.50 0.07 24.45
C ASN A 130 3.49 -1.48 24.48
N CYS A 131 4.29 -2.06 23.59
CA CYS A 131 4.43 -3.51 23.38
C CYS A 131 4.84 -4.31 24.63
N CYS A 132 5.51 -3.69 25.61
CA CYS A 132 5.86 -4.31 26.89
C CYS A 132 5.39 -3.44 28.08
N HIS A 133 4.22 -2.80 27.96
CA HIS A 133 3.62 -2.05 29.08
C HIS A 133 3.43 -2.94 30.32
N THR A 134 3.03 -4.20 30.12
CA THR A 134 2.74 -5.13 31.20
C THR A 134 3.67 -6.34 31.09
N PRO A 135 4.87 -6.31 31.69
CA PRO A 135 5.71 -7.51 31.83
C PRO A 135 4.96 -8.62 32.57
N SER A 136 5.13 -9.86 32.12
CA SER A 136 4.58 -11.05 32.76
C SER A 136 5.71 -11.95 33.28
N ASN A 137 5.34 -13.00 34.01
CA ASN A 137 6.29 -13.99 34.50
C ASN A 137 7.05 -14.64 33.33
N SER A 138 8.37 -14.70 33.45
CA SER A 138 9.25 -15.37 32.50
C SER A 138 8.93 -16.87 32.42
N ILE A 139 9.01 -17.43 31.22
CA ILE A 139 8.71 -18.85 30.94
C ILE A 139 9.98 -19.59 30.53
N ARG A 140 9.97 -20.92 30.60
CA ARG A 140 10.99 -21.74 29.94
C ARG A 140 10.54 -22.14 28.56
N VAL A 141 11.48 -22.16 27.61
CA VAL A 141 11.25 -22.57 26.21
C VAL A 141 12.43 -23.42 25.75
N LYS A 142 12.15 -24.42 24.91
CA LYS A 142 13.15 -25.25 24.23
C LYS A 142 12.82 -25.35 22.75
N ALA A 143 13.85 -25.27 21.91
CA ALA A 143 13.76 -25.61 20.50
C ALA A 143 13.93 -27.11 20.31
N CYS A 144 13.06 -27.71 19.50
CA CYS A 144 13.06 -29.13 19.22
C CYS A 144 13.56 -29.39 17.78
N PRO A 145 14.32 -30.47 17.52
CA PRO A 145 14.96 -30.70 16.22
C PRO A 145 14.01 -30.60 15.01
N GLY A 146 12.76 -31.07 15.14
CA GLY A 146 11.76 -31.06 14.07
C GLY A 146 11.11 -29.70 13.76
N GLY A 147 11.81 -28.58 13.97
CA GLY A 147 11.34 -27.24 13.58
C GLY A 147 10.15 -26.70 14.39
N TYR A 148 10.07 -27.01 15.69
CA TYR A 148 9.05 -26.47 16.58
C TYR A 148 9.60 -26.19 17.99
N TYR A 149 8.82 -25.44 18.77
CA TYR A 149 9.15 -25.07 20.14
C TYR A 149 8.18 -25.70 21.14
N VAL A 150 8.67 -25.93 22.35
CA VAL A 150 7.87 -26.33 23.52
C VAL A 150 8.09 -25.32 24.64
N TYR A 151 7.02 -25.04 25.38
CA TYR A 151 6.96 -23.96 26.37
C TYR A 151 6.45 -24.49 27.71
N GLU A 152 7.13 -24.16 28.80
CA GLU A 152 6.63 -24.35 30.16
C GLU A 152 6.07 -23.01 30.64
N PHE A 153 4.77 -22.82 30.41
CA PHE A 153 4.06 -21.59 30.74
C PHE A 153 3.89 -21.42 32.25
N VAL A 154 3.80 -20.16 32.68
CA VAL A 154 3.64 -19.77 34.09
C VAL A 154 2.36 -18.93 34.20
N VAL A 155 1.66 -19.01 35.35
CA VAL A 155 0.47 -18.19 35.60
C VAL A 155 0.81 -16.69 35.43
N PRO A 156 0.13 -15.93 34.55
CA PRO A 156 0.40 -14.50 34.37
C PRO A 156 0.06 -13.65 35.59
N VAL A 157 0.58 -12.42 35.62
CA VAL A 157 0.50 -11.54 36.79
C VAL A 157 -0.89 -10.92 37.07
N THR A 158 -1.76 -10.84 36.07
CA THR A 158 -3.14 -10.32 36.22
C THR A 158 -4.06 -10.81 35.10
N CYS A 159 -5.37 -10.59 35.25
CA CYS A 159 -6.39 -11.06 34.31
C CYS A 159 -6.46 -10.20 33.04
N HIS A 160 -7.10 -10.73 31.99
CA HIS A 160 -7.06 -10.19 30.61
C HIS A 160 -5.66 -10.18 29.97
N LEU A 161 -4.77 -11.07 30.45
CA LEU A 161 -3.54 -11.50 29.79
C LEU A 161 -3.73 -12.94 29.28
N ALA A 162 -3.22 -13.25 28.09
CA ALA A 162 -3.20 -14.62 27.56
C ALA A 162 -2.01 -14.87 26.61
N TYR A 163 -1.43 -16.07 26.67
CA TYR A 163 -0.38 -16.55 25.79
C TYR A 163 -0.89 -16.75 24.36
N CYS A 164 -0.34 -15.97 23.43
CA CYS A 164 -0.61 -16.05 22.00
C CYS A 164 0.04 -17.27 21.34
N ALA A 165 -0.51 -17.67 20.20
CA ALA A 165 0.10 -18.58 19.25
C ALA A 165 -0.09 -18.06 17.81
N GLY A 166 0.97 -18.06 17.01
CA GLY A 166 0.95 -17.77 15.58
C GLY A 166 1.56 -18.93 14.79
N ARG A 167 1.30 -18.99 13.48
CA ARG A 167 1.92 -19.98 12.60
C ARG A 167 3.34 -19.55 12.24
N GLY A 168 4.28 -20.50 12.24
CA GLY A 168 5.61 -20.26 11.67
C GLY A 168 5.51 -20.14 10.14
N ILE A 169 6.30 -19.24 9.53
CA ILE A 169 6.20 -18.93 8.11
C ILE A 169 6.84 -20.00 7.19
N PHE A 170 7.86 -20.69 7.71
CA PHE A 170 8.59 -21.73 6.99
C PHE A 170 7.85 -23.07 6.98
N TYR A 171 8.00 -23.77 5.87
CA TYR A 171 7.79 -25.21 5.75
C TYR A 171 8.88 -25.96 6.54
N PRO A 172 8.64 -27.19 7.00
CA PRO A 172 9.63 -27.97 7.74
C PRO A 172 10.94 -28.18 6.94
N PHE A 173 12.08 -28.06 7.62
CA PHE A 173 13.42 -28.14 7.03
C PHE A 173 14.47 -28.70 8.01
N GLY A 174 15.65 -29.06 7.48
CA GLY A 174 16.82 -29.54 8.22
C GLY A 174 16.82 -31.04 8.54
N TRP A 175 17.94 -31.51 9.13
CA TRP A 175 18.23 -32.95 9.35
C TRP A 175 17.09 -33.75 9.99
N ALA A 176 16.32 -33.16 10.91
CA ALA A 176 15.28 -33.86 11.66
C ALA A 176 14.03 -34.23 10.83
N VAL A 177 13.85 -33.62 9.65
CA VAL A 177 12.83 -34.01 8.66
C VAL A 177 13.43 -34.71 7.43
N GLY A 178 14.74 -34.98 7.45
CA GLY A 178 15.44 -35.78 6.45
C GLY A 178 16.02 -34.99 5.28
N ASP A 179 16.11 -33.66 5.36
CA ASP A 179 16.68 -32.82 4.30
C ASP A 179 18.12 -33.22 3.94
N ALA A 180 18.44 -33.08 2.66
CA ALA A 180 19.82 -33.04 2.20
C ALA A 180 20.42 -31.66 2.50
N ILE A 181 21.72 -31.62 2.83
CA ILE A 181 22.46 -30.40 3.14
C ILE A 181 23.50 -30.17 2.03
N ASN A 182 23.68 -28.92 1.63
CA ASN A 182 24.72 -28.52 0.68
C ASN A 182 26.14 -28.63 1.27
N PRO A 183 27.18 -28.53 0.43
CA PRO A 183 28.54 -28.30 0.91
C PRO A 183 28.63 -27.07 1.82
N VAL A 184 29.32 -27.23 2.94
CA VAL A 184 29.63 -26.18 3.92
C VAL A 184 30.91 -25.45 3.44
N VAL A 185 30.73 -24.68 2.38
CA VAL A 185 31.76 -23.99 1.59
C VAL A 185 31.11 -22.76 0.95
N ASP A 186 31.61 -21.56 1.26
CA ASP A 186 31.18 -20.23 0.80
C ASP A 186 30.47 -20.20 -0.59
N ASP A 187 31.23 -20.08 -1.67
CA ASP A 187 30.73 -19.85 -3.04
C ASP A 187 30.15 -21.08 -3.78
N GLU A 188 29.88 -22.20 -3.10
CA GLU A 188 29.54 -23.48 -3.75
C GLU A 188 28.04 -23.72 -4.02
N SER A 189 27.75 -24.86 -4.65
CA SER A 189 26.41 -25.29 -5.04
C SER A 189 26.12 -26.75 -4.68
N SER A 190 24.86 -27.15 -4.78
CA SER A 190 24.47 -28.56 -4.74
C SER A 190 25.06 -29.33 -5.92
N SER A 191 25.16 -30.67 -5.79
CA SER A 191 25.18 -31.53 -6.97
C SER A 191 23.86 -31.41 -7.76
N VAL A 192 23.77 -31.98 -8.95
CA VAL A 192 22.54 -31.88 -9.76
C VAL A 192 21.38 -32.66 -9.12
N ILE A 193 20.39 -31.94 -8.58
CA ILE A 193 19.24 -32.54 -7.90
C ILE A 193 18.21 -32.92 -8.96
N GLN A 194 17.98 -34.22 -9.15
CA GLN A 194 16.92 -34.71 -10.03
C GLN A 194 15.55 -34.53 -9.35
N LEU A 195 14.60 -33.89 -10.04
CA LEU A 195 13.27 -33.61 -9.52
C LEU A 195 12.36 -34.84 -9.67
N SER A 196 11.75 -35.30 -8.58
CA SER A 196 10.81 -36.44 -8.57
C SER A 196 9.51 -36.15 -9.33
N SER A 197 9.20 -34.89 -9.61
CA SER A 197 8.21 -34.45 -10.58
C SER A 197 8.80 -33.32 -11.42
N PRO A 198 8.58 -33.27 -12.74
CA PRO A 198 9.01 -32.12 -13.53
C PRO A 198 8.34 -30.83 -13.04
N PHE A 199 9.11 -29.74 -13.00
CA PHE A 199 8.63 -28.41 -12.62
C PHE A 199 8.47 -27.53 -13.85
N LEU A 200 7.33 -26.85 -14.00
CA LEU A 200 7.02 -26.01 -15.16
C LEU A 200 7.25 -24.54 -14.81
N PHE A 201 8.37 -23.98 -15.27
CA PHE A 201 8.76 -22.59 -15.02
C PHE A 201 8.72 -21.79 -16.33
N PHE A 202 7.79 -20.84 -16.42
CA PHE A 202 7.46 -20.02 -17.58
C PHE A 202 7.47 -20.79 -18.91
N GLY A 203 6.79 -21.94 -18.93
CA GLY A 203 6.68 -22.81 -20.11
C GLY A 203 7.88 -23.70 -20.42
N ARG A 204 8.95 -23.62 -19.64
CA ARG A 204 10.10 -24.53 -19.70
C ARG A 204 9.91 -25.60 -18.63
N THR A 205 9.92 -26.87 -19.04
CA THR A 205 9.80 -27.99 -18.11
C THR A 205 11.19 -28.44 -17.66
N TYR A 206 11.49 -28.26 -16.38
CA TYR A 206 12.73 -28.69 -15.76
C TYR A 206 12.57 -30.02 -15.03
N GLN A 207 13.58 -30.87 -15.16
CA GLN A 207 13.69 -32.18 -14.48
C GLN A 207 14.84 -32.21 -13.47
N GLN A 208 15.58 -31.10 -13.35
CA GLN A 208 16.73 -30.94 -12.47
C GLN A 208 16.78 -29.53 -11.90
N ILE A 209 17.40 -29.36 -10.74
CA ILE A 209 17.70 -28.07 -10.12
C ILE A 209 19.05 -28.10 -9.40
N TYR A 210 19.58 -26.92 -9.11
CA TYR A 210 20.72 -26.66 -8.26
C TYR A 210 20.32 -25.66 -7.17
N VAL A 211 20.69 -25.94 -5.93
CA VAL A 211 20.58 -25.01 -4.80
C VAL A 211 21.97 -24.39 -4.60
N ASN A 212 22.11 -23.09 -4.81
CA ASN A 212 23.40 -22.39 -4.67
C ASN A 212 23.50 -21.75 -3.28
N ASN A 213 24.68 -21.75 -2.66
CA ASN A 213 24.84 -21.27 -1.30
C ASN A 213 24.51 -19.78 -1.15
N ASN A 214 24.84 -18.97 -2.16
CA ASN A 214 24.52 -17.54 -2.31
C ASN A 214 23.02 -17.17 -2.46
N GLY A 215 22.07 -18.03 -2.09
CA GLY A 215 20.66 -17.63 -1.92
C GLY A 215 19.74 -17.75 -3.14
N HIS A 216 20.17 -18.41 -4.20
CA HIS A 216 19.43 -18.58 -5.45
C HIS A 216 19.37 -20.03 -5.95
N LEU A 217 18.29 -20.35 -6.66
CA LEU A 217 18.10 -21.61 -7.38
C LEU A 217 18.36 -21.42 -8.88
N THR A 218 18.94 -22.44 -9.51
CA THR A 218 19.20 -22.47 -10.95
C THR A 218 18.89 -23.85 -11.53
N PHE A 219 18.43 -23.91 -12.79
CA PHE A 219 18.02 -25.19 -13.38
C PHE A 219 19.08 -25.84 -14.28
N ASN A 220 19.78 -25.06 -15.12
CA ASN A 220 20.68 -25.58 -16.15
C ASN A 220 22.08 -25.94 -15.64
N LYS A 221 22.60 -25.20 -14.64
CA LYS A 221 23.94 -25.36 -14.06
C LYS A 221 23.98 -24.81 -12.63
N ALA A 222 24.93 -25.32 -11.84
CA ALA A 222 25.42 -24.69 -10.62
C ALA A 222 25.95 -23.27 -10.89
N SER A 223 25.92 -22.41 -9.88
CA SER A 223 26.23 -20.98 -10.00
C SER A 223 26.89 -20.41 -8.74
N ALA A 224 28.24 -20.37 -8.76
CA ALA A 224 29.10 -19.72 -7.77
C ALA A 224 29.14 -18.17 -7.90
N LYS A 225 28.06 -17.53 -8.38
CA LYS A 225 27.99 -16.06 -8.42
C LYS A 225 27.47 -15.55 -7.07
N TYR A 226 28.28 -14.81 -6.32
CA TYR A 226 27.86 -14.12 -5.09
C TYR A 226 27.33 -12.69 -5.33
N VAL A 227 27.80 -11.99 -6.36
CA VAL A 227 27.29 -10.65 -6.71
C VAL A 227 26.02 -10.79 -7.57
N PRO A 228 24.85 -10.31 -7.11
CA PRO A 228 23.65 -10.27 -7.93
C PRO A 228 23.76 -9.26 -9.08
N TYR A 229 23.06 -9.56 -10.18
CA TYR A 229 22.66 -8.54 -11.16
C TYR A 229 21.22 -8.11 -10.88
N SER A 230 20.90 -6.84 -11.14
CA SER A 230 19.54 -6.32 -11.05
C SER A 230 18.63 -7.00 -12.08
N PHE A 231 17.43 -7.42 -11.69
CA PHE A 231 16.43 -7.89 -12.66
C PHE A 231 15.68 -6.70 -13.27
N PRO A 232 15.47 -6.64 -14.61
CA PRO A 232 15.80 -7.64 -15.62
C PRO A 232 17.28 -7.61 -16.03
N GLY A 233 17.96 -8.75 -15.92
CA GLY A 233 19.37 -8.89 -16.30
C GLY A 233 19.60 -9.27 -17.76
N TYR A 234 18.54 -9.65 -18.49
CA TYR A 234 18.56 -10.18 -19.86
C TYR A 234 19.52 -11.37 -20.07
N GLU A 235 19.78 -12.11 -18.99
CA GLU A 235 20.78 -13.16 -18.92
C GLU A 235 20.37 -14.46 -19.63
N SER A 236 21.36 -15.32 -19.88
CA SER A 236 21.20 -16.56 -20.66
C SER A 236 20.64 -17.75 -19.86
N GLN A 237 20.04 -17.50 -18.69
CA GLN A 237 19.70 -18.54 -17.71
C GLN A 237 18.48 -18.16 -16.84
N ASP A 238 17.58 -19.13 -16.63
CA ASP A 238 16.48 -19.02 -15.66
C ASP A 238 17.01 -19.13 -14.22
N ILE A 239 16.59 -18.20 -13.35
CA ILE A 239 17.01 -18.06 -11.95
C ILE A 239 15.81 -17.73 -11.04
N ILE A 240 15.83 -18.27 -9.82
CA ILE A 240 14.90 -17.90 -8.74
C ILE A 240 15.76 -17.48 -7.54
N ALA A 241 15.80 -16.19 -7.24
CA ALA A 241 16.55 -15.63 -6.13
C ALA A 241 15.65 -15.54 -4.88
N GLY A 242 15.93 -16.36 -3.87
CA GLY A 242 15.28 -16.23 -2.56
C GLY A 242 15.77 -14.96 -1.88
N LEU A 243 17.09 -14.83 -1.75
CA LEU A 243 17.80 -13.65 -1.32
C LEU A 243 19.25 -13.73 -1.87
N TRP A 244 19.43 -13.37 -3.14
CA TRP A 244 20.73 -13.53 -3.80
C TRP A 244 21.71 -12.45 -3.36
N THR A 245 22.77 -12.86 -2.67
CA THR A 245 23.88 -12.03 -2.15
C THR A 245 25.04 -12.92 -1.70
N ASN A 246 26.12 -12.36 -1.15
CA ASN A 246 27.29 -13.12 -0.71
C ASN A 246 27.05 -13.78 0.66
N LEU A 247 26.64 -15.06 0.66
CA LEU A 247 26.26 -15.85 1.84
C LEU A 247 27.29 -16.95 2.11
N ASP A 248 28.08 -16.74 3.16
CA ASP A 248 29.09 -17.67 3.65
C ASP A 248 28.46 -18.64 4.66
N ASN A 249 28.09 -19.83 4.18
CA ASN A 249 27.59 -20.92 5.02
C ASN A 249 28.70 -21.69 5.75
N SER A 250 29.98 -21.40 5.49
CA SER A 250 31.13 -22.11 6.08
C SER A 250 31.48 -21.61 7.48
N VAL A 251 31.12 -20.36 7.79
CA VAL A 251 31.27 -19.76 9.12
C VAL A 251 30.13 -20.15 10.06
N ARG A 252 28.88 -20.03 9.61
CA ARG A 252 27.66 -20.33 10.38
C ARG A 252 26.49 -20.53 9.42
N GLY A 253 25.53 -21.36 9.85
CA GLY A 253 24.29 -21.62 9.13
C GLY A 253 24.24 -23.03 8.54
N PHE A 254 23.32 -23.23 7.61
CA PHE A 254 23.31 -24.35 6.67
C PHE A 254 22.26 -24.11 5.58
N VAL A 255 22.60 -24.54 4.37
CA VAL A 255 21.68 -24.58 3.22
C VAL A 255 21.15 -25.99 3.07
N SER A 256 19.83 -26.15 3.14
CA SER A 256 19.12 -27.43 3.21
C SER A 256 18.03 -27.53 2.14
N TYR A 257 17.74 -28.74 1.66
CA TYR A 257 16.65 -28.96 0.73
C TYR A 257 16.02 -30.35 0.81
N GLN A 258 14.74 -30.45 0.45
CA GLN A 258 13.98 -31.70 0.38
C GLN A 258 12.86 -31.63 -0.65
N GLN A 259 12.52 -32.77 -1.24
CA GLN A 259 11.33 -32.95 -2.05
C GLN A 259 10.33 -33.93 -1.43
N TYR A 260 9.06 -33.56 -1.48
CA TYR A 260 7.94 -34.25 -0.90
C TYR A 260 6.95 -34.65 -2.01
N THR A 261 6.48 -35.88 -1.97
CA THR A 261 5.42 -36.43 -2.85
C THR A 261 4.22 -36.98 -2.07
N SER A 262 4.26 -36.89 -0.73
CA SER A 262 3.20 -37.31 0.18
C SER A 262 3.35 -36.62 1.55
N GLY A 263 2.34 -36.78 2.42
CA GLY A 263 2.37 -36.28 3.80
C GLY A 263 1.96 -34.80 3.96
N ASN A 264 2.08 -34.30 5.19
CA ASN A 264 1.48 -33.03 5.62
C ASN A 264 1.99 -31.80 4.84
N VAL A 265 3.21 -31.84 4.29
CA VAL A 265 3.76 -30.76 3.46
C VAL A 265 2.91 -30.51 2.20
N LEU A 266 2.39 -31.57 1.55
CA LEU A 266 1.48 -31.42 0.41
C LEU A 266 0.12 -30.88 0.84
N SER A 267 -0.37 -31.25 2.01
CA SER A 267 -1.61 -30.70 2.58
C SER A 267 -1.48 -29.20 2.88
N GLN A 268 -0.34 -28.77 3.44
CA GLN A 268 -0.02 -27.37 3.71
C GLN A 268 0.12 -26.58 2.41
N ALA A 269 0.90 -27.06 1.43
CA ALA A 269 1.02 -26.44 0.11
C ALA A 269 -0.32 -26.36 -0.64
N THR A 270 -1.16 -27.39 -0.51
CA THR A 270 -2.53 -27.39 -1.06
C THR A 270 -3.38 -26.31 -0.39
N GLN A 271 -3.32 -26.16 0.93
CA GLN A 271 -4.07 -25.12 1.64
C GLN A 271 -3.59 -23.73 1.28
N ASP A 272 -2.28 -23.47 1.38
CA ASP A 272 -1.68 -22.15 1.13
C ASP A 272 -2.01 -21.66 -0.29
N ILE A 273 -1.83 -22.50 -1.31
CA ILE A 273 -2.17 -22.14 -2.70
C ILE A 273 -3.67 -21.93 -2.88
N ASN A 274 -4.55 -22.74 -2.30
CA ASN A 274 -6.01 -22.50 -2.40
C ASN A 274 -6.48 -21.27 -1.58
N THR A 275 -5.76 -20.87 -0.53
CA THR A 275 -6.03 -19.66 0.24
C THR A 275 -5.59 -18.41 -0.52
N HIS A 276 -4.40 -18.41 -1.11
CA HIS A 276 -3.85 -17.26 -1.84
C HIS A 276 -4.37 -17.13 -3.28
N PHE A 277 -4.79 -18.24 -3.91
CA PHE A 277 -5.35 -18.26 -5.27
C PHE A 277 -6.78 -18.85 -5.29
N PRO A 278 -7.77 -18.23 -4.60
CA PRO A 278 -9.09 -18.82 -4.34
C PRO A 278 -9.99 -19.01 -5.57
N ASN A 279 -9.55 -18.59 -6.76
CA ASN A 279 -10.20 -18.87 -8.04
C ASN A 279 -9.72 -20.18 -8.69
N LEU A 280 -8.77 -20.89 -8.06
CA LEU A 280 -8.27 -22.19 -8.48
C LEU A 280 -8.82 -23.31 -7.58
N THR A 281 -8.80 -24.53 -8.08
CA THR A 281 -8.96 -25.74 -7.26
C THR A 281 -7.69 -26.56 -7.44
N PHE A 282 -6.72 -26.29 -6.57
CA PHE A 282 -5.39 -26.87 -6.61
C PHE A 282 -5.24 -28.02 -5.62
N THR A 283 -4.38 -28.97 -5.96
CA THR A 283 -3.89 -30.01 -5.03
C THR A 283 -2.41 -30.22 -5.35
N ALA A 284 -1.54 -30.08 -4.36
CA ALA A 284 -0.11 -30.35 -4.53
C ALA A 284 0.09 -31.87 -4.72
N SER A 285 0.83 -32.25 -5.76
CA SER A 285 1.34 -33.61 -5.94
C SER A 285 2.86 -33.69 -5.69
N TRP A 286 3.55 -32.54 -5.73
CA TRP A 286 4.97 -32.43 -5.44
C TRP A 286 5.28 -31.06 -4.83
N VAL A 287 6.19 -31.04 -3.86
CA VAL A 287 6.70 -29.83 -3.21
C VAL A 287 8.21 -29.99 -3.03
N PHE A 288 9.00 -29.00 -3.44
CA PHE A 288 10.42 -28.90 -3.12
C PHE A 288 10.66 -27.68 -2.24
N VAL A 289 11.30 -27.90 -1.09
CA VAL A 289 11.66 -26.87 -0.12
C VAL A 289 13.17 -26.70 -0.18
N ALA A 290 13.66 -25.47 -0.32
CA ALA A 290 15.06 -25.11 -0.10
C ALA A 290 15.12 -23.98 0.94
N THR A 291 15.91 -24.18 2.00
CA THR A 291 16.01 -23.27 3.15
C THR A 291 17.47 -22.92 3.43
N TRP A 292 17.74 -21.61 3.42
CA TRP A 292 18.96 -20.98 3.91
C TRP A 292 18.66 -20.56 5.35
N ASN A 293 19.37 -21.11 6.34
CA ASN A 293 19.00 -20.96 7.75
C ASN A 293 20.21 -20.54 8.60
N LYS A 294 20.15 -19.29 9.07
CA LYS A 294 21.17 -18.63 9.89
C LYS A 294 22.54 -18.59 9.20
N ASP A 295 22.51 -18.51 7.87
CA ASP A 295 23.69 -18.30 7.05
C ASP A 295 24.20 -16.86 7.27
N THR A 296 25.51 -16.71 7.33
CA THR A 296 26.20 -15.44 7.56
C THR A 296 26.55 -14.74 6.26
N TYR A 297 26.58 -13.41 6.25
CA TYR A 297 27.19 -12.69 5.13
C TYR A 297 28.71 -12.89 5.14
N SER A 298 29.34 -12.96 3.96
CA SER A 298 30.80 -13.04 3.83
C SER A 298 31.50 -11.99 4.72
N ASN A 299 32.48 -12.41 5.52
CA ASN A 299 33.19 -11.57 6.51
C ASN A 299 32.37 -11.11 7.75
N SER A 300 31.17 -11.63 8.02
CA SER A 300 30.31 -11.20 9.14
C SER A 300 29.78 -12.35 10.02
N SER A 301 30.53 -12.73 11.05
CA SER A 301 30.27 -13.89 11.93
C SER A 301 29.13 -13.74 12.95
N ILE A 302 28.39 -12.63 12.93
CA ILE A 302 27.36 -12.28 13.94
C ILE A 302 26.00 -11.97 13.27
N THR A 303 25.82 -12.34 12.01
CA THR A 303 24.55 -12.16 11.28
C THR A 303 23.74 -13.45 11.25
N GLU A 304 22.41 -13.34 11.44
CA GLU A 304 21.48 -14.46 11.28
C GLU A 304 20.45 -14.12 10.21
N THR A 305 20.71 -14.54 8.97
CA THR A 305 19.76 -14.43 7.85
C THR A 305 19.13 -15.79 7.58
N SER A 306 17.80 -15.84 7.47
CA SER A 306 17.04 -17.07 7.23
C SER A 306 15.88 -16.83 6.26
N PHE A 307 15.81 -17.62 5.20
CA PHE A 307 14.76 -17.55 4.18
C PHE A 307 14.59 -18.89 3.46
N GLN A 308 13.46 -19.05 2.78
CA GLN A 308 13.07 -20.31 2.17
C GLN A 308 12.38 -20.09 0.83
N VAL A 309 12.78 -20.85 -0.18
CA VAL A 309 12.10 -20.93 -1.47
C VAL A 309 11.40 -22.28 -1.57
N VAL A 310 10.10 -22.26 -1.87
CA VAL A 310 9.28 -23.47 -1.99
C VAL A 310 8.68 -23.55 -3.39
N LEU A 311 9.07 -24.57 -4.16
CA LEU A 311 8.48 -24.88 -5.45
C LEU A 311 7.33 -25.86 -5.24
N ILE A 312 6.13 -25.54 -5.75
CA ILE A 312 4.93 -26.35 -5.56
C ILE A 312 4.35 -26.69 -6.94
N SER A 313 4.04 -27.96 -7.20
CA SER A 313 3.38 -28.36 -8.44
C SER A 313 2.29 -29.42 -8.24
N GLY A 314 1.33 -29.41 -9.16
CA GLY A 314 0.16 -30.29 -9.15
C GLY A 314 -0.91 -29.82 -10.12
N SER A 315 -1.74 -30.73 -10.63
CA SER A 315 -2.82 -30.41 -11.59
C SER A 315 -2.38 -29.53 -12.78
N ASN A 316 -1.19 -29.80 -13.32
CA ASN A 316 -0.51 -29.02 -14.38
C ASN A 316 -0.26 -27.53 -14.08
N SER A 317 -0.38 -27.12 -12.81
CA SER A 317 -0.02 -25.77 -12.33
C SER A 317 1.30 -25.82 -11.58
N SER A 318 2.03 -24.71 -11.53
CA SER A 318 3.31 -24.58 -10.82
C SER A 318 3.40 -23.22 -10.14
N PHE A 319 3.90 -23.22 -8.91
CA PHE A 319 3.98 -22.05 -8.04
C PHE A 319 5.33 -21.97 -7.35
N ILE A 320 5.69 -20.76 -6.94
CA ILE A 320 6.82 -20.46 -6.07
C ILE A 320 6.28 -19.71 -4.86
N LEU A 321 6.66 -20.15 -3.65
CA LEU A 321 6.61 -19.31 -2.45
C LEU A 321 8.03 -18.87 -2.08
N MET A 322 8.17 -17.63 -1.63
CA MET A 322 9.34 -17.14 -0.92
C MET A 322 8.90 -16.74 0.48
N ASN A 323 9.53 -17.30 1.51
CA ASN A 323 9.27 -17.00 2.91
C ASN A 323 10.53 -16.37 3.52
N TYR A 324 10.38 -15.27 4.25
CA TYR A 324 11.44 -14.54 4.94
C TYR A 324 11.28 -14.66 6.46
N GLY A 325 12.34 -15.10 7.14
CA GLY A 325 12.41 -15.15 8.60
C GLY A 325 13.07 -13.89 9.16
N GLU A 326 14.01 -14.04 10.09
CA GLU A 326 14.95 -12.96 10.39
C GLU A 326 15.89 -12.75 9.19
N ILE A 327 16.02 -11.50 8.75
CA ILE A 327 16.95 -11.08 7.69
C ILE A 327 17.84 -10.02 8.30
N ALA A 328 19.12 -10.35 8.53
CA ALA A 328 20.08 -9.39 9.07
C ALA A 328 20.41 -8.33 8.01
N GLU A 329 20.64 -7.09 8.44
CA GLU A 329 21.00 -6.00 7.53
C GLU A 329 22.43 -6.15 6.99
N THR A 330 22.67 -5.63 5.79
CA THR A 330 23.97 -5.78 5.10
C THR A 330 24.28 -4.56 4.23
N GLY A 331 25.58 -4.29 4.04
CA GLY A 331 26.07 -3.33 3.05
C GLY A 331 26.36 -3.95 1.68
N LEU A 332 26.09 -5.25 1.51
CA LEU A 332 26.29 -5.99 0.27
C LEU A 332 25.13 -5.75 -0.72
N PRO A 333 25.36 -5.86 -2.04
CA PRO A 333 24.28 -5.92 -3.02
C PRO A 333 23.40 -7.15 -2.78
N VAL A 334 22.08 -6.97 -2.91
CA VAL A 334 21.07 -8.03 -2.74
C VAL A 334 20.10 -7.99 -3.93
N GLN A 335 19.51 -9.13 -4.27
CA GLN A 335 18.40 -9.24 -5.22
C GLN A 335 17.48 -10.40 -4.82
N ALA A 336 16.17 -10.18 -4.73
CA ALA A 336 15.19 -11.26 -4.56
C ALA A 336 14.07 -11.20 -5.62
N GLY A 337 13.47 -12.36 -5.91
CA GLY A 337 12.48 -12.55 -6.97
C GLY A 337 12.92 -13.59 -8.00
N TYR A 338 12.65 -13.37 -9.27
CA TYR A 338 13.03 -14.30 -10.34
C TYR A 338 13.31 -13.58 -11.66
N ASP A 339 14.11 -14.22 -12.51
CA ASP A 339 14.37 -13.78 -13.88
C ASP A 339 14.45 -15.00 -14.81
N THR A 340 14.12 -14.82 -16.08
CA THR A 340 14.14 -15.87 -17.10
C THR A 340 15.16 -15.56 -18.20
N ILE A 341 15.47 -16.55 -19.02
CA ILE A 341 16.30 -16.39 -20.22
C ILE A 341 15.80 -15.20 -21.05
N ASN A 342 16.68 -14.22 -21.27
CA ASN A 342 16.41 -12.93 -21.94
C ASN A 342 15.34 -12.05 -21.26
N SER A 343 15.09 -12.25 -19.96
CA SER A 343 14.10 -11.57 -19.13
C SER A 343 12.68 -11.50 -19.71
N THR A 344 12.25 -12.57 -20.40
CA THR A 344 10.88 -12.67 -20.96
C THR A 344 9.77 -12.54 -19.92
N HIS A 345 10.08 -12.95 -18.70
CA HIS A 345 9.30 -12.79 -17.47
C HIS A 345 10.31 -12.59 -16.34
N TYR A 346 10.10 -11.59 -15.47
CA TYR A 346 10.92 -11.35 -14.29
C TYR A 346 10.07 -10.69 -13.19
N PHE A 347 10.57 -10.70 -11.96
CA PHE A 347 9.98 -9.98 -10.84
C PHE A 347 11.05 -9.62 -9.81
N VAL A 348 10.98 -8.40 -9.27
CA VAL A 348 11.81 -7.93 -8.14
C VAL A 348 10.95 -7.84 -6.90
N VAL A 349 11.35 -8.47 -5.80
CA VAL A 349 10.69 -8.27 -4.50
C VAL A 349 11.04 -6.85 -4.01
N PRO A 350 10.06 -5.95 -3.79
CA PRO A 350 10.34 -4.56 -3.42
C PRO A 350 11.19 -4.44 -2.15
N GLY A 351 12.22 -3.58 -2.20
CA GLY A 351 13.16 -3.38 -1.09
C GLY A 351 14.26 -4.45 -0.97
N SER A 352 14.30 -5.44 -1.86
CA SER A 352 15.42 -6.41 -1.93
C SER A 352 16.62 -5.91 -2.75
N ASP A 353 16.47 -4.81 -3.46
CA ASP A 353 17.38 -4.28 -4.50
C ASP A 353 18.30 -3.15 -4.01
N SER A 354 18.07 -2.65 -2.80
CA SER A 354 18.64 -1.40 -2.28
C SER A 354 19.55 -1.59 -1.05
N GLY A 355 19.74 -2.83 -0.59
CA GLY A 355 20.69 -3.23 0.47
C GLY A 355 20.28 -2.79 1.89
N SER A 356 20.09 -1.49 2.13
CA SER A 356 19.87 -0.91 3.46
C SER A 356 18.47 -1.12 4.06
N PHE A 357 17.53 -1.73 3.32
CA PHE A 357 16.14 -1.91 3.76
C PHE A 357 15.67 -3.38 3.79
N ILE A 358 16.57 -4.34 3.55
CA ILE A 358 16.23 -5.77 3.40
C ILE A 358 15.63 -6.41 4.67
N SER A 359 15.84 -5.82 5.84
CA SER A 359 15.22 -6.25 7.11
C SER A 359 13.68 -6.19 7.05
N ASN A 360 13.11 -5.33 6.18
CA ASN A 360 11.66 -5.27 5.94
C ASN A 360 11.11 -6.45 5.13
N LEU A 361 11.94 -7.32 4.54
CA LEU A 361 11.45 -8.48 3.78
C LEU A 361 10.57 -9.40 4.66
N ARG A 362 10.90 -9.54 5.95
CA ARG A 362 10.09 -10.23 6.98
C ARG A 362 8.66 -9.69 7.12
N ASN A 363 8.43 -8.42 6.77
CA ASN A 363 7.13 -7.75 6.89
C ASN A 363 6.41 -7.60 5.54
N SER A 364 7.11 -7.79 4.42
CA SER A 364 6.61 -7.63 3.06
C SER A 364 5.73 -8.82 2.59
N SER A 365 4.76 -8.59 1.69
CA SER A 365 3.93 -9.64 1.11
C SER A 365 3.21 -9.21 -0.16
N ASN A 366 2.78 -10.16 -1.00
CA ASN A 366 1.75 -9.98 -2.02
C ASN A 366 0.48 -10.84 -1.79
N VAL A 367 0.35 -11.48 -0.61
CA VAL A 367 -0.73 -12.41 -0.27
C VAL A 367 -1.24 -12.24 1.17
N ASP A 368 -1.07 -11.03 1.72
CA ASP A 368 -1.48 -10.62 3.07
C ASP A 368 -0.95 -11.51 4.22
N VAL A 369 0.19 -12.18 4.00
CA VAL A 369 0.94 -12.93 5.02
C VAL A 369 2.33 -12.31 5.14
N PRO A 370 2.63 -11.55 6.21
CA PRO A 370 3.92 -10.90 6.40
C PRO A 370 5.09 -11.86 6.23
N GLY A 371 6.05 -11.48 5.39
CA GLY A 371 7.23 -12.27 5.06
C GLY A 371 7.03 -13.27 3.92
N ARG A 372 5.81 -13.40 3.36
CA ARG A 372 5.50 -14.38 2.32
C ARG A 372 5.14 -13.72 1.00
N TRP A 373 5.81 -14.17 -0.06
CA TRP A 373 5.47 -13.89 -1.45
C TRP A 373 5.07 -15.18 -2.16
N ALA A 374 4.05 -15.10 -3.01
CA ALA A 374 3.56 -16.23 -3.81
C ALA A 374 3.41 -15.86 -5.29
N PHE A 375 3.87 -16.74 -6.18
CA PHE A 375 3.84 -16.55 -7.63
C PHE A 375 3.32 -17.82 -8.31
N ARG A 376 2.54 -17.65 -9.38
CA ARG A 376 2.18 -18.74 -10.31
C ARG A 376 3.05 -18.63 -11.56
N VAL A 377 3.64 -19.74 -12.00
CA VAL A 377 4.74 -19.75 -12.98
C VAL A 377 4.58 -20.76 -14.13
N ASP A 378 3.44 -21.45 -14.28
CA ASP A 378 3.26 -22.45 -15.34
C ASP A 378 3.07 -21.91 -16.79
N SER A 379 2.94 -20.61 -17.00
CA SER A 379 2.56 -20.00 -18.29
C SER A 379 3.73 -19.81 -19.27
N GLY A 380 3.61 -20.32 -20.51
CA GLY A 380 4.74 -20.45 -21.44
C GLY A 380 4.75 -19.59 -22.71
N PRO A 381 5.94 -19.27 -23.27
CA PRO A 381 6.13 -18.30 -24.36
C PRO A 381 5.58 -18.71 -25.74
N ARG A 382 5.21 -19.99 -25.93
CA ARG A 382 4.45 -20.46 -27.11
C ARG A 382 3.05 -20.99 -26.79
N ASN A 383 2.69 -21.04 -25.51
CA ASN A 383 1.32 -21.22 -25.03
C ASN A 383 0.82 -19.90 -24.43
N SER A 384 0.83 -18.84 -25.24
CA SER A 384 0.01 -17.64 -25.02
C SER A 384 -1.50 -17.94 -25.10
N LEU A 385 -1.86 -19.19 -25.43
CA LEU A 385 -3.07 -19.87 -24.96
C LEU A 385 -2.96 -20.31 -23.48
N LEU A 386 -2.42 -19.44 -22.62
CA LEU A 386 -3.09 -19.21 -21.35
C LEU A 386 -4.56 -18.96 -21.72
N LYS A 387 -5.44 -19.89 -21.37
CA LYS A 387 -6.84 -19.51 -21.21
C LYS A 387 -6.81 -18.41 -20.16
N ASN A 388 -7.06 -17.18 -20.60
CA ASN A 388 -7.28 -16.05 -19.71
C ASN A 388 -8.16 -16.53 -18.54
N ASN A 389 -7.95 -15.98 -17.36
CA ASN A 389 -9.05 -15.93 -16.40
C ASN A 389 -10.16 -15.13 -17.06
N VAL A 390 -11.07 -15.82 -17.76
CA VAL A 390 -12.28 -15.25 -18.34
C VAL A 390 -13.22 -15.04 -17.17
N VAL A 391 -12.90 -14.00 -16.38
CA VAL A 391 -13.84 -13.31 -15.52
C VAL A 391 -14.92 -12.83 -16.48
N SER A 392 -16.04 -13.57 -16.53
CA SER A 392 -17.06 -13.41 -17.55
C SER A 392 -17.96 -12.23 -17.19
N PHE A 393 -17.40 -11.02 -17.27
CA PHE A 393 -18.11 -9.77 -17.04
C PHE A 393 -19.27 -9.64 -18.03
N ARG A 394 -20.51 -9.84 -17.56
CA ARG A 394 -21.70 -9.49 -18.36
C ARG A 394 -21.95 -7.99 -18.28
N VAL A 395 -21.07 -7.21 -18.92
CA VAL A 395 -21.21 -5.76 -19.05
C VAL A 395 -22.41 -5.46 -19.96
N ARG A 396 -23.33 -4.60 -19.52
CA ARG A 396 -24.45 -4.13 -20.33
C ARG A 396 -24.15 -2.71 -20.81
N LEU A 397 -23.50 -2.61 -21.96
CA LEU A 397 -23.08 -1.35 -22.54
C LEU A 397 -24.24 -0.57 -23.16
N SER A 398 -24.38 0.70 -22.78
CA SER A 398 -25.23 1.68 -23.45
C SER A 398 -24.42 2.41 -24.52
N SER A 399 -24.50 1.93 -25.76
CA SER A 399 -23.87 2.55 -26.94
C SER A 399 -24.87 3.45 -27.67
N PHE A 400 -24.39 4.57 -28.22
CA PHE A 400 -25.14 5.41 -29.17
C PHE A 400 -25.02 4.92 -30.63
N SER A 401 -24.11 3.98 -30.90
CA SER A 401 -23.88 3.36 -32.21
C SER A 401 -24.36 1.91 -32.22
N ASP A 402 -24.92 1.46 -33.34
CA ASP A 402 -25.37 0.06 -33.49
C ASP A 402 -24.19 -0.92 -33.41
N LEU A 403 -24.24 -1.81 -32.42
CA LEU A 403 -23.20 -2.81 -32.15
C LEU A 403 -23.42 -4.14 -32.89
N THR A 404 -24.48 -4.27 -33.69
CA THR A 404 -24.70 -5.44 -34.58
C THR A 404 -23.80 -5.39 -35.82
N GLN A 405 -23.25 -4.23 -36.17
CA GLN A 405 -22.26 -4.08 -37.25
C GLN A 405 -20.85 -4.35 -36.72
N SER A 406 -20.16 -5.33 -37.34
CA SER A 406 -18.86 -5.87 -36.90
C SER A 406 -17.78 -4.81 -36.62
N GLY A 407 -17.65 -3.80 -37.48
CA GLY A 407 -16.63 -2.75 -37.33
C GLY A 407 -16.80 -1.88 -36.07
N ASN A 408 -18.02 -1.75 -35.54
CA ASN A 408 -18.26 -1.10 -34.24
C ASN A 408 -17.91 -2.05 -33.09
N THR A 409 -18.22 -3.34 -33.23
CA THR A 409 -17.87 -4.38 -32.25
C THR A 409 -16.36 -4.55 -32.10
N GLU A 410 -15.59 -4.52 -33.19
CA GLU A 410 -14.12 -4.64 -33.16
C GLU A 410 -13.43 -3.42 -32.54
N ARG A 411 -13.89 -2.19 -32.84
CA ARG A 411 -13.38 -0.97 -32.18
C ARG A 411 -13.62 -0.97 -30.68
N LEU A 412 -14.79 -1.42 -30.24
CA LEU A 412 -15.12 -1.62 -28.83
C LEU A 412 -14.19 -2.67 -28.17
N LEU A 413 -13.94 -3.79 -28.85
CA LEU A 413 -13.02 -4.84 -28.41
C LEU A 413 -11.55 -4.39 -28.36
N GLN A 414 -11.11 -3.45 -29.20
CA GLN A 414 -9.80 -2.83 -29.09
C GLN A 414 -9.70 -1.92 -27.86
N LYS A 415 -10.68 -1.03 -27.63
CA LYS A 415 -10.69 -0.15 -26.45
C LYS A 415 -10.70 -0.94 -25.13
N MET A 416 -11.52 -1.98 -25.04
CA MET A 416 -11.54 -2.86 -23.85
C MET A 416 -10.21 -3.59 -23.59
N LYS A 417 -9.38 -3.83 -24.62
CA LYS A 417 -8.03 -4.39 -24.45
C LYS A 417 -7.01 -3.34 -24.03
N GLN A 418 -7.12 -2.11 -24.55
CA GLN A 418 -6.23 -1.00 -24.16
C GLN A 418 -6.48 -0.51 -22.74
N GLU A 419 -7.73 -0.54 -22.24
CA GLU A 419 -8.07 0.04 -20.93
C GLU A 419 -7.93 -0.93 -19.74
N LEU A 420 -8.09 -2.26 -19.95
CA LEU A 420 -7.96 -3.24 -18.84
C LEU A 420 -6.52 -3.66 -18.52
N ILE A 421 -5.59 -3.59 -19.47
CA ILE A 421 -4.22 -4.11 -19.29
C ILE A 421 -3.34 -3.17 -18.44
N PRO A 422 -3.33 -1.84 -18.64
CA PRO A 422 -2.54 -0.93 -17.81
C PRO A 422 -2.92 -0.96 -16.33
N ALA A 423 -4.22 -1.11 -16.03
CA ALA A 423 -4.77 -1.17 -14.67
C ALA A 423 -4.29 -2.39 -13.83
N ILE A 424 -3.53 -3.31 -14.42
CA ILE A 424 -2.96 -4.50 -13.75
C ILE A 424 -1.43 -4.36 -13.58
N ILE A 425 -0.79 -3.38 -14.24
CA ILE A 425 0.67 -3.33 -14.44
C ILE A 425 1.36 -2.21 -13.65
N THR A 426 0.64 -1.16 -13.22
CA THR A 426 1.25 0.05 -12.64
C THR A 426 1.74 -0.10 -11.20
N LEU A 427 2.81 -0.87 -11.01
CA LEU A 427 3.81 -0.62 -9.97
C LEU A 427 5.20 -0.70 -10.61
N HIS A 428 5.87 0.46 -10.61
CA HIS A 428 7.23 0.77 -11.11
C HIS A 428 7.48 1.16 -12.58
N TRP A 429 8.10 2.35 -12.66
CA TRP A 429 8.97 2.97 -13.68
C TRP A 429 8.42 3.41 -15.04
N MET A 430 8.56 4.74 -15.26
CA MET A 430 8.51 5.39 -16.58
C MET A 430 9.76 5.04 -17.40
N ILE A 431 9.58 4.94 -18.72
CA ILE A 431 10.68 4.82 -19.69
C ILE A 431 11.39 6.19 -19.81
N PRO A 432 12.74 6.25 -19.77
CA PRO A 432 13.46 7.51 -20.02
C PRO A 432 13.31 7.93 -21.48
N GLY A 433 12.69 9.09 -21.73
CA GLY A 433 12.27 9.46 -23.09
C GLY A 433 11.97 10.94 -23.36
N ASP A 434 12.33 11.88 -22.49
CA ASP A 434 12.47 13.32 -22.84
C ASP A 434 13.24 14.09 -21.74
N PRO A 435 13.89 15.23 -22.06
CA PRO A 435 14.63 16.02 -21.09
C PRO A 435 13.70 16.97 -20.32
N GLN A 436 13.24 16.53 -19.15
CA GLN A 436 12.53 17.38 -18.19
C GLN A 436 13.51 17.83 -17.10
N THR A 437 13.59 19.15 -16.89
CA THR A 437 14.55 19.78 -15.98
C THR A 437 14.18 19.55 -14.51
N ILE A 438 15.22 19.39 -13.68
CA ILE A 438 15.11 19.10 -12.25
C ILE A 438 15.81 20.25 -11.53
N ASP A 439 15.02 21.14 -10.98
CA ASP A 439 15.48 22.39 -10.39
C ASP A 439 15.71 22.22 -8.87
N MET A 440 16.64 22.98 -8.33
CA MET A 440 16.90 23.05 -6.88
C MET A 440 15.64 23.53 -6.16
N CYS A 441 15.32 22.99 -4.97
CA CYS A 441 14.16 23.46 -4.21
C CYS A 441 14.37 24.92 -3.74
N ASP A 442 13.42 25.84 -3.99
CA ASP A 442 13.40 27.21 -3.43
C ASP A 442 12.29 27.42 -2.37
N THR A 443 11.59 26.34 -2.02
CA THR A 443 10.77 26.20 -0.81
C THR A 443 11.53 25.43 0.26
N CYS A 444 11.11 25.55 1.53
CA CYS A 444 11.65 24.71 2.60
C CYS A 444 11.51 23.23 2.26
N VAL A 445 12.53 22.47 2.63
CA VAL A 445 12.54 21.01 2.58
C VAL A 445 12.66 20.48 4.00
N ASP A 446 11.76 19.56 4.38
CA ASP A 446 11.70 18.96 5.71
C ASP A 446 12.94 18.10 6.01
N GLU A 447 13.41 18.06 7.26
CA GLU A 447 14.61 17.28 7.64
C GLU A 447 14.46 15.78 7.34
N ASN A 448 15.57 15.10 7.06
CA ASN A 448 15.63 13.70 6.56
C ASN A 448 15.10 13.49 5.10
N SER A 449 14.82 14.56 4.36
CA SER A 449 14.43 14.50 2.93
C SER A 449 15.63 14.48 1.97
N CYS A 450 15.38 14.26 0.68
CA CYS A 450 16.41 14.21 -0.38
C CYS A 450 17.52 13.16 -0.16
N GLY A 451 17.27 12.16 0.68
CA GLY A 451 18.26 11.14 1.06
C GLY A 451 19.36 11.67 1.98
N THR A 452 19.09 12.71 2.78
CA THR A 452 20.07 13.32 3.69
C THR A 452 19.40 13.85 4.95
N ASP A 453 20.12 13.85 6.08
CA ASP A 453 19.57 14.33 7.35
C ASP A 453 19.34 15.85 7.33
N ALA A 454 20.26 16.63 6.73
CA ALA A 454 20.20 18.09 6.60
C ALA A 454 20.04 18.53 5.13
N PRO A 455 18.81 18.57 4.59
CA PRO A 455 18.57 19.01 3.22
C PRO A 455 18.89 20.49 3.02
N MET A 456 19.55 20.79 1.90
CA MET A 456 19.98 22.13 1.51
C MET A 456 19.12 22.68 0.38
N TRP A 457 18.53 23.86 0.56
CA TRP A 457 17.57 24.47 -0.38
C TRP A 457 17.82 25.97 -0.57
N LEU A 458 17.33 26.53 -1.67
CA LEU A 458 17.68 27.87 -2.15
C LEU A 458 16.94 28.94 -1.34
N ASN A 459 17.68 29.83 -0.69
CA ASN A 459 17.07 30.87 0.15
C ASN A 459 16.46 31.98 -0.71
N GLY A 460 15.23 31.77 -1.15
CA GLY A 460 14.48 32.66 -2.03
C GLY A 460 14.51 32.21 -3.50
N ALA A 461 13.55 32.77 -4.26
CA ALA A 461 13.22 32.30 -5.60
C ALA A 461 14.40 32.29 -6.59
N HIS A 462 14.29 31.46 -7.61
CA HIS A 462 15.22 31.43 -8.74
C HIS A 462 15.34 32.80 -9.46
N PRO A 463 16.49 33.09 -10.09
CA PRO A 463 16.63 34.28 -10.95
C PRO A 463 15.80 34.16 -12.23
N THR A 464 15.61 35.27 -12.94
CA THR A 464 15.12 35.28 -14.32
C THR A 464 16.26 35.46 -15.32
N VAL A 465 15.98 35.24 -16.61
CA VAL A 465 16.96 35.41 -17.70
C VAL A 465 17.48 36.85 -17.79
N ALA A 466 16.73 37.83 -17.28
CA ALA A 466 17.13 39.23 -17.21
C ALA A 466 18.10 39.54 -16.06
N ASP A 467 18.05 38.78 -14.95
CA ASP A 467 18.92 38.96 -13.79
C ASP A 467 20.35 38.41 -14.03
N GLY A 468 20.51 37.54 -15.04
CA GLY A 468 21.81 36.99 -15.44
C GLY A 468 22.30 35.89 -14.48
N GLU A 469 23.56 36.00 -14.06
CA GLU A 469 24.16 35.12 -13.04
C GLU A 469 24.11 35.84 -11.69
N VAL A 470 23.29 35.33 -10.77
CA VAL A 470 23.12 35.89 -9.42
C VAL A 470 23.80 35.00 -8.39
N ILE A 471 24.11 35.57 -7.23
CA ILE A 471 24.53 34.81 -6.04
C ILE A 471 23.28 34.61 -5.15
N ARG A 472 23.09 33.40 -4.65
CA ARG A 472 22.01 33.02 -3.73
C ARG A 472 22.55 32.31 -2.50
N ASP A 473 22.06 32.69 -1.33
CA ASP A 473 22.28 31.93 -0.10
C ASP A 473 21.54 30.59 -0.16
N VAL A 474 22.02 29.63 0.61
CA VAL A 474 21.45 28.28 0.68
C VAL A 474 21.17 27.95 2.14
N CYS A 475 19.90 27.71 2.46
CA CYS A 475 19.44 27.29 3.77
C CYS A 475 19.72 25.80 3.98
N ILE A 476 19.95 25.41 5.24
CA ILE A 476 20.10 24.03 5.69
C ILE A 476 19.01 23.77 6.74
N SER A 477 18.14 22.80 6.47
CA SER A 477 17.09 22.37 7.41
C SER A 477 17.67 21.45 8.48
N TRP A 478 17.43 21.75 9.76
CA TRP A 478 17.92 20.95 10.89
C TRP A 478 17.19 21.30 12.20
N ARG A 479 16.95 20.31 13.09
CA ARG A 479 16.28 20.48 14.40
C ARG A 479 14.92 21.20 14.28
N ASN A 480 14.06 20.77 13.36
CA ASN A 480 12.76 21.37 13.06
C ASN A 480 12.82 22.88 12.69
N ASN A 481 13.94 23.34 12.12
CA ASN A 481 14.06 24.69 11.55
C ASN A 481 14.53 24.61 10.09
N CYS A 482 13.67 25.06 9.18
CA CYS A 482 13.90 25.17 7.73
C CYS A 482 15.19 25.90 7.33
N CYS A 483 15.70 26.81 8.16
CA CYS A 483 16.97 27.49 7.92
C CYS A 483 17.74 27.63 9.23
N HIS A 484 18.10 26.47 9.81
CA HIS A 484 18.91 26.39 11.04
C HIS A 484 20.33 26.93 10.80
N ALA A 485 20.86 26.76 9.59
CA ALA A 485 22.16 27.28 9.19
C ALA A 485 22.13 27.69 7.71
N HIS A 486 23.10 28.50 7.31
CA HIS A 486 23.38 28.80 5.90
C HIS A 486 24.66 28.08 5.46
N SER A 487 24.66 27.58 4.23
CA SER A 487 25.88 27.14 3.54
C SER A 487 26.58 28.32 2.86
N ASN A 488 27.75 28.07 2.27
CA ASN A 488 28.36 29.01 1.33
C ASN A 488 27.38 29.32 0.18
N PRO A 489 27.21 30.60 -0.20
CA PRO A 489 26.35 30.97 -1.32
C PRO A 489 26.78 30.31 -2.64
N ILE A 490 25.81 30.05 -3.51
CA ILE A 490 26.02 29.46 -4.84
C ILE A 490 25.68 30.49 -5.92
N ASN A 491 26.30 30.36 -7.10
CA ASN A 491 25.85 31.13 -8.27
C ASN A 491 24.72 30.37 -8.96
N VAL A 492 23.66 31.08 -9.34
CA VAL A 492 22.51 30.54 -10.09
C VAL A 492 22.26 31.42 -11.29
N LYS A 493 21.97 30.80 -12.45
CA LYS A 493 21.64 31.51 -13.69
C LYS A 493 20.44 30.87 -14.36
N ALA A 494 19.48 31.67 -14.78
CA ALA A 494 18.42 31.24 -15.68
C ALA A 494 18.91 31.25 -17.13
N CYS A 495 18.59 30.20 -17.87
CA CYS A 495 18.96 30.06 -19.27
C CYS A 495 17.72 30.15 -20.18
N PRO A 496 17.85 30.69 -21.41
CA PRO A 496 16.80 30.60 -22.42
C PRO A 496 16.48 29.13 -22.73
N GLY A 497 15.21 28.73 -22.53
CA GLY A 497 14.77 27.32 -22.63
C GLY A 497 14.27 26.71 -21.32
N ASP A 498 13.80 27.54 -20.38
CA ASP A 498 13.14 27.13 -19.12
C ASP A 498 13.96 26.16 -18.26
N TYR A 499 15.25 26.50 -18.03
CA TYR A 499 16.14 25.74 -17.14
C TYR A 499 17.13 26.63 -16.39
N TYR A 500 17.60 26.16 -15.25
CA TYR A 500 18.62 26.81 -14.43
C TYR A 500 19.98 26.10 -14.50
N VAL A 501 21.05 26.89 -14.32
CA VAL A 501 22.41 26.40 -14.15
C VAL A 501 22.91 26.84 -12.78
N TYR A 502 23.32 25.86 -11.97
CA TYR A 502 23.79 26.06 -10.60
C TYR A 502 25.30 25.80 -10.51
N LYS A 503 26.01 26.67 -9.80
CA LYS A 503 27.44 26.53 -9.48
C LYS A 503 27.59 26.19 -8.01
N PHE A 504 27.34 24.92 -7.69
CA PHE A 504 27.39 24.41 -6.32
C PHE A 504 28.77 24.56 -5.68
N VAL A 505 28.80 24.79 -4.37
CA VAL A 505 30.00 24.81 -3.54
C VAL A 505 30.03 23.51 -2.74
N ARG A 506 31.22 22.96 -2.43
CA ARG A 506 31.32 21.73 -1.63
C ARG A 506 30.64 21.94 -0.25
N PRO A 507 29.67 21.08 0.15
CA PRO A 507 29.04 21.17 1.46
C PRO A 507 30.06 21.01 2.61
N ILE A 508 29.78 21.68 3.72
CA ILE A 508 30.72 21.83 4.86
C ILE A 508 30.71 20.59 5.79
N GLY A 509 29.66 19.77 5.74
CA GLY A 509 29.50 18.54 6.53
C GLY A 509 28.96 17.37 5.68
N CYS A 510 29.10 16.15 6.19
CA CYS A 510 28.75 14.93 5.45
C CYS A 510 27.23 14.68 5.33
N TYR A 511 26.43 15.30 6.20
CA TYR A 511 24.97 15.15 6.28
C TYR A 511 24.21 16.21 5.46
N PHE A 512 24.90 16.91 4.55
CA PHE A 512 24.42 18.12 3.87
C PHE A 512 24.33 17.87 2.35
N THR A 513 23.13 17.87 1.78
CA THR A 513 22.90 17.60 0.34
C THR A 513 22.00 18.64 -0.31
N TYR A 514 22.39 19.12 -1.50
CA TYR A 514 21.57 19.99 -2.34
C TYR A 514 20.30 19.26 -2.83
N CYS A 515 19.14 19.74 -2.40
CA CYS A 515 17.84 19.22 -2.81
C CYS A 515 17.41 19.78 -4.16
N ALA A 516 16.87 18.91 -5.00
CA ALA A 516 16.22 19.28 -6.25
C ALA A 516 14.96 18.42 -6.46
N GLY A 517 13.92 18.99 -7.06
CA GLY A 517 12.59 18.37 -7.11
C GLY A 517 11.62 19.08 -8.04
N ARG A 518 10.47 18.44 -8.30
CA ARG A 518 9.39 19.00 -9.13
C ARG A 518 8.43 19.80 -8.26
N GLY A 519 8.22 21.08 -8.58
CA GLY A 519 7.17 21.88 -7.97
C GLY A 519 5.77 21.35 -8.31
N ILE A 520 4.86 21.32 -7.34
CA ILE A 520 3.46 20.87 -7.54
C ILE A 520 2.61 21.88 -8.34
N PHE A 521 2.98 23.16 -8.27
CA PHE A 521 2.29 24.25 -8.95
C PHE A 521 2.75 24.41 -10.41
N TYR A 522 1.79 24.77 -11.26
CA TYR A 522 2.06 25.38 -12.57
C TYR A 522 2.74 26.73 -12.37
N SER A 523 3.63 27.12 -13.29
CA SER A 523 4.38 28.39 -13.23
C SER A 523 3.46 29.60 -13.03
N PHE A 524 3.83 30.49 -12.11
CA PHE A 524 3.02 31.62 -11.67
C PHE A 524 3.88 32.83 -11.28
N GLY A 525 3.26 34.00 -11.08
CA GLY A 525 3.90 35.25 -10.69
C GLY A 525 4.45 36.08 -11.86
N TRP A 526 5.28 37.08 -11.52
CA TRP A 526 5.64 38.17 -12.44
C TRP A 526 6.39 37.72 -13.71
N ALA A 527 7.20 36.66 -13.63
CA ALA A 527 7.99 36.16 -14.75
C ALA A 527 7.12 35.60 -15.89
N VAL A 528 5.96 35.01 -15.56
CA VAL A 528 4.94 34.55 -16.52
C VAL A 528 3.81 35.57 -16.76
N ARG A 529 4.01 36.81 -16.29
CA ARG A 529 3.12 37.97 -16.46
C ARG A 529 1.72 37.80 -15.86
N ASP A 530 1.61 37.08 -14.74
CA ASP A 530 0.36 36.99 -13.98
C ASP A 530 -0.22 38.38 -13.67
N THR A 531 -1.55 38.46 -13.64
CA THR A 531 -2.26 39.59 -13.05
C THR A 531 -2.43 39.35 -11.56
N ASN A 532 -1.88 40.24 -10.73
CA ASN A 532 -2.12 40.21 -9.28
C ASN A 532 -3.52 40.76 -8.96
N ASN A 533 -4.20 40.12 -8.01
CA ASN A 533 -5.42 40.64 -7.42
C ASN A 533 -5.13 41.86 -6.54
N PRO A 534 -6.08 42.79 -6.37
CA PRO A 534 -5.97 43.83 -5.34
C PRO A 534 -5.93 43.22 -3.93
N ALA A 535 -5.47 44.00 -2.95
CA ALA A 535 -5.56 43.63 -1.55
C ALA A 535 -7.03 43.69 -1.08
N ASP A 536 -7.49 42.61 -0.43
CA ASP A 536 -8.89 42.34 -0.05
C ASP A 536 -9.89 42.24 -1.24
N GLY A 537 -10.94 41.43 -1.05
CA GLY A 537 -12.03 41.26 -2.02
C GLY A 537 -11.75 40.32 -3.21
N ASN A 538 -11.97 40.83 -4.42
CA ASN A 538 -12.05 40.05 -5.66
C ASN A 538 -11.28 40.72 -6.80
N SER A 539 -11.01 39.93 -7.85
CA SER A 539 -10.65 40.45 -9.17
C SER A 539 -11.77 41.33 -9.76
N SER A 540 -11.40 42.16 -10.73
CA SER A 540 -12.35 42.61 -11.75
C SER A 540 -12.90 41.40 -12.53
N VAL A 541 -13.91 41.61 -13.39
CA VAL A 541 -14.46 40.50 -14.20
C VAL A 541 -13.42 40.04 -15.23
N ILE A 542 -12.89 38.83 -15.07
CA ILE A 542 -11.90 38.25 -15.97
C ILE A 542 -12.63 37.59 -17.12
N GLN A 543 -12.51 38.14 -18.33
CA GLN A 543 -13.05 37.51 -19.54
C GLN A 543 -12.15 36.32 -19.94
N LEU A 544 -12.74 35.15 -20.12
CA LEU A 544 -12.01 33.92 -20.46
C LEU A 544 -11.72 33.90 -21.97
N SER A 545 -10.46 33.67 -22.34
CA SER A 545 -10.02 33.55 -23.74
C SER A 545 -10.55 32.29 -24.44
N SER A 546 -11.09 31.33 -23.69
CA SER A 546 -11.88 30.21 -24.17
C SER A 546 -13.03 29.95 -23.20
N PRO A 547 -14.25 29.60 -23.66
CA PRO A 547 -15.35 29.26 -22.74
C PRO A 547 -15.02 28.01 -21.91
N PHE A 548 -15.33 28.06 -20.61
CA PHE A 548 -15.17 26.93 -19.68
C PHE A 548 -16.52 26.24 -19.45
N LEU A 549 -16.57 24.91 -19.53
CA LEU A 549 -17.81 24.15 -19.36
C LEU A 549 -17.85 23.51 -17.97
N PHE A 550 -18.61 24.11 -17.06
CA PHE A 550 -18.74 23.67 -15.67
C PHE A 550 -20.15 23.11 -15.44
N PHE A 551 -20.24 21.80 -15.21
CA PHE A 551 -21.47 21.01 -15.09
C PHE A 551 -22.57 21.42 -16.08
N GLY A 552 -22.19 21.55 -17.36
CA GLY A 552 -23.08 21.90 -18.47
C GLY A 552 -23.50 23.37 -18.57
N ARG A 553 -23.02 24.24 -17.69
CA ARG A 553 -23.09 25.70 -17.84
C ARG A 553 -21.80 26.17 -18.50
N THR A 554 -21.93 26.85 -19.63
CA THR A 554 -20.77 27.42 -20.32
C THR A 554 -20.52 28.83 -19.81
N TYR A 555 -19.35 29.05 -19.21
CA TYR A 555 -18.91 30.34 -18.69
C TYR A 555 -17.90 31.01 -19.62
N GLN A 556 -18.03 32.32 -19.77
CA GLN A 556 -17.12 33.18 -20.54
C GLN A 556 -16.40 34.21 -19.66
N GLN A 557 -16.67 34.19 -18.35
CA GLN A 557 -16.08 35.08 -17.35
C GLN A 557 -15.86 34.34 -16.02
N ILE A 558 -14.91 34.82 -15.22
CA ILE A 558 -14.65 34.35 -13.85
C ILE A 558 -14.23 35.52 -12.95
N TYR A 559 -14.33 35.30 -11.64
CA TYR A 559 -13.80 36.14 -10.57
C TYR A 559 -12.91 35.31 -9.66
N VAL A 560 -11.72 35.81 -9.35
CA VAL A 560 -10.79 35.23 -8.36
C VAL A 560 -10.99 35.98 -7.05
N ASN A 561 -11.34 35.27 -5.98
CA ASN A 561 -11.51 35.85 -4.65
C ASN A 561 -10.24 35.66 -3.80
N ASN A 562 -9.89 36.65 -2.98
CA ASN A 562 -8.72 36.53 -2.10
C ASN A 562 -8.91 35.44 -1.03
N ASN A 563 -10.16 35.15 -0.64
CA ASN A 563 -10.55 34.10 0.31
C ASN A 563 -10.48 32.66 -0.23
N GLY A 564 -9.87 32.42 -1.40
CA GLY A 564 -9.51 31.07 -1.85
C GLY A 564 -10.52 30.34 -2.74
N HIS A 565 -11.52 31.05 -3.25
CA HIS A 565 -12.53 30.54 -4.17
C HIS A 565 -12.60 31.28 -5.51
N LEU A 566 -13.10 30.57 -6.51
CA LEU A 566 -13.45 31.08 -7.83
C LEU A 566 -14.97 31.07 -8.00
N THR A 567 -15.50 32.07 -8.70
CA THR A 567 -16.93 32.18 -9.02
C THR A 567 -17.15 32.76 -10.40
N PHE A 568 -18.27 32.44 -11.06
CA PHE A 568 -18.50 32.82 -12.47
C PHE A 568 -19.49 33.97 -12.68
N ASN A 569 -20.62 33.99 -11.95
CA ASN A 569 -21.73 34.92 -12.21
C ASN A 569 -21.47 36.35 -11.68
N LYS A 570 -20.94 36.46 -10.47
CA LYS A 570 -20.68 37.72 -9.74
C LYS A 570 -19.49 37.53 -8.80
N ALA A 571 -18.81 38.63 -8.48
CA ALA A 571 -17.89 38.69 -7.34
C ALA A 571 -18.60 38.30 -6.02
N SER A 572 -17.84 37.75 -5.07
CA SER A 572 -18.35 37.25 -3.78
C SER A 572 -17.77 38.07 -2.62
N ALA A 573 -18.60 38.49 -1.67
CA ALA A 573 -18.12 39.14 -0.43
C ALA A 573 -17.82 38.15 0.69
N GLU A 574 -18.00 36.85 0.45
CA GLU A 574 -18.06 35.83 1.50
C GLU A 574 -16.67 35.29 1.88
N TYR A 575 -16.24 35.59 3.09
CA TYR A 575 -14.98 35.13 3.69
C TYR A 575 -15.16 33.95 4.67
N VAL A 576 -16.40 33.64 5.05
CA VAL A 576 -16.75 32.45 5.84
C VAL A 576 -17.35 31.40 4.89
N PRO A 577 -16.78 30.19 4.78
CA PRO A 577 -17.36 29.14 3.97
C PRO A 577 -18.66 28.59 4.55
N TYR A 578 -19.61 28.26 3.66
CA TYR A 578 -20.68 27.30 3.96
C TYR A 578 -20.22 25.88 3.59
N SER A 579 -20.70 24.88 4.34
CA SER A 579 -20.45 23.46 4.03
C SER A 579 -21.20 23.06 2.76
N PHE A 580 -20.55 22.39 1.82
CA PHE A 580 -21.24 21.83 0.65
C PHE A 580 -21.95 20.52 1.02
N PRO A 581 -23.22 20.29 0.61
CA PRO A 581 -24.01 21.11 -0.30
C PRO A 581 -24.68 22.30 0.39
N GLY A 582 -24.43 23.52 -0.10
CA GLY A 582 -25.05 24.75 0.39
C GLY A 582 -26.42 25.05 -0.23
N TYR A 583 -26.76 24.39 -1.34
CA TYR A 583 -27.95 24.63 -2.17
C TYR A 583 -28.07 26.06 -2.72
N GLU A 584 -26.93 26.73 -2.88
CA GLU A 584 -26.86 28.16 -3.15
C GLU A 584 -27.23 28.57 -4.58
N SER A 585 -27.44 29.87 -4.78
CA SER A 585 -27.82 30.49 -6.05
C SER A 585 -26.65 30.73 -7.03
N GLN A 586 -25.47 30.16 -6.77
CA GLN A 586 -24.23 30.45 -7.50
C GLN A 586 -23.28 29.25 -7.59
N ASP A 587 -22.68 29.04 -8.77
CA ASP A 587 -21.60 28.08 -8.99
C ASP A 587 -20.28 28.59 -8.38
N ILE A 588 -19.59 27.73 -7.62
CA ILE A 588 -18.37 28.02 -6.85
C ILE A 588 -17.35 26.88 -6.97
N ILE A 589 -16.07 27.23 -7.08
CA ILE A 589 -14.94 26.31 -6.94
C ILE A 589 -14.06 26.81 -5.80
N ALA A 590 -14.03 26.11 -4.69
CA ALA A 590 -13.23 26.44 -3.52
C ALA A 590 -11.89 25.69 -3.59
N GLY A 591 -10.80 26.41 -3.84
CA GLY A 591 -9.45 25.84 -3.72
C GLY A 591 -9.13 25.56 -2.26
N LEU A 592 -9.23 26.60 -1.42
CA LEU A 592 -9.17 26.53 0.03
C LEU A 592 -9.95 27.73 0.58
N TRP A 593 -11.28 27.64 0.62
CA TRP A 593 -12.15 28.77 0.98
C TRP A 593 -12.13 29.01 2.49
N THR A 594 -11.57 30.15 2.91
CA THR A 594 -11.51 30.62 4.29
C THR A 594 -11.10 32.10 4.34
N ASN A 595 -11.10 32.72 5.52
CA ASN A 595 -10.81 34.15 5.69
C ASN A 595 -9.31 34.44 5.50
N LEU A 596 -8.92 34.83 4.29
CA LEU A 596 -7.53 35.08 3.87
C LEU A 596 -7.28 36.57 3.66
N ASP A 597 -6.13 37.03 4.17
CA ASP A 597 -5.70 38.42 4.13
C ASP A 597 -4.37 38.53 3.37
N ASN A 598 -4.47 38.99 2.10
CA ASN A 598 -3.34 39.29 1.24
C ASN A 598 -2.85 40.75 1.36
N SER A 599 -3.38 41.55 2.29
CA SER A 599 -2.90 42.90 2.58
C SER A 599 -1.67 42.90 3.49
N VAL A 600 -1.56 41.88 4.36
CA VAL A 600 -0.41 41.69 5.26
C VAL A 600 0.75 40.99 4.55
N ARG A 601 0.50 39.85 3.91
CA ARG A 601 1.54 39.00 3.32
C ARG A 601 0.99 38.06 2.24
N GLY A 602 1.89 37.67 1.33
CA GLY A 602 1.59 36.81 0.19
C GLY A 602 1.03 37.58 -1.00
N PHE A 603 0.56 36.85 -1.99
CA PHE A 603 -0.20 37.42 -3.10
C PHE A 603 -1.18 36.41 -3.69
N VAL A 604 -2.21 36.95 -4.34
CA VAL A 604 -3.16 36.20 -5.16
C VAL A 604 -2.94 36.65 -6.60
N SER A 605 -2.72 35.70 -7.50
CA SER A 605 -2.31 35.97 -8.88
C SER A 605 -3.00 35.01 -9.84
N TYR A 606 -3.26 35.44 -11.07
CA TYR A 606 -3.85 34.58 -12.10
C TYR A 606 -3.34 34.88 -13.51
N GLN A 607 -3.38 33.87 -14.37
CA GLN A 607 -3.03 33.95 -15.77
C GLN A 607 -3.86 32.98 -16.61
N GLN A 608 -4.07 33.32 -17.89
CA GLN A 608 -4.60 32.39 -18.88
C GLN A 608 -3.66 32.20 -20.06
N TYR A 609 -3.60 30.96 -20.52
CA TYR A 609 -2.70 30.48 -21.55
C TYR A 609 -3.52 29.87 -22.70
N THR A 610 -3.11 30.15 -23.94
CA THR A 610 -3.64 29.54 -25.17
C THR A 610 -2.53 28.96 -26.06
N SER A 611 -1.29 29.02 -25.59
CA SER A 611 -0.09 28.46 -26.23
C SER A 611 1.04 28.31 -25.20
N GLY A 612 2.13 27.62 -25.57
CA GLY A 612 3.32 27.47 -24.73
C GLY A 612 3.28 26.29 -23.75
N ASN A 613 4.34 26.17 -22.95
CA ASN A 613 4.66 24.97 -22.16
C ASN A 613 3.57 24.56 -21.14
N VAL A 614 2.81 25.53 -20.62
CA VAL A 614 1.65 25.29 -19.74
C VAL A 614 0.55 24.46 -20.41
N LEU A 615 0.30 24.62 -21.71
CA LEU A 615 -0.66 23.77 -22.44
C LEU A 615 -0.13 22.36 -22.65
N SER A 616 1.18 22.21 -22.89
CA SER A 616 1.83 20.90 -22.97
C SER A 616 1.74 20.16 -21.63
N GLN A 617 2.03 20.85 -20.53
CA GLN A 617 1.91 20.32 -19.17
C GLN A 617 0.46 19.91 -18.84
N ALA A 618 -0.52 20.79 -19.09
CA ALA A 618 -1.94 20.48 -18.89
C ALA A 618 -2.43 19.32 -19.78
N THR A 619 -1.88 19.20 -20.99
CA THR A 619 -2.16 18.06 -21.88
C THR A 619 -1.54 16.78 -21.33
N GLN A 620 -0.31 16.82 -20.81
CA GLN A 620 0.35 15.66 -20.21
C GLN A 620 -0.36 15.20 -18.93
N ASP A 621 -0.64 16.12 -18.00
CA ASP A 621 -1.32 15.82 -16.73
C ASP A 621 -2.70 15.16 -16.99
N ILE A 622 -3.55 15.77 -17.83
CA ILE A 622 -4.88 15.22 -18.09
C ILE A 622 -4.83 13.87 -18.84
N ASN A 623 -3.94 13.69 -19.82
CA ASN A 623 -3.81 12.38 -20.48
C ASN A 623 -3.19 11.31 -19.56
N THR A 624 -2.37 11.69 -18.58
CA THR A 624 -1.77 10.77 -17.60
C THR A 624 -2.82 10.28 -16.60
N HIS A 625 -3.65 11.17 -16.06
CA HIS A 625 -4.62 10.84 -15.01
C HIS A 625 -6.02 10.47 -15.54
N PHE A 626 -6.33 10.76 -16.81
CA PHE A 626 -7.58 10.36 -17.48
C PHE A 626 -7.31 9.57 -18.80
N PRO A 627 -6.55 8.44 -18.75
CA PRO A 627 -5.99 7.77 -19.94
C PRO A 627 -7.02 7.24 -20.95
N ASN A 628 -8.30 7.14 -20.57
CA ASN A 628 -9.38 6.68 -21.47
C ASN A 628 -9.87 7.81 -22.41
N LEU A 629 -9.34 9.04 -22.25
CA LEU A 629 -9.61 10.24 -23.04
C LEU A 629 -8.39 10.60 -23.88
N THR A 630 -8.61 10.99 -25.14
CA THR A 630 -7.58 11.64 -25.96
C THR A 630 -7.76 13.15 -25.83
N PHE A 631 -7.06 13.76 -24.89
CA PHE A 631 -7.19 15.17 -24.56
C PHE A 631 -6.06 16.01 -25.17
N THR A 632 -6.33 17.28 -25.43
CA THR A 632 -5.33 18.29 -25.77
C THR A 632 -5.83 19.62 -25.25
N ALA A 633 -5.06 20.28 -24.39
CA ALA A 633 -5.42 21.58 -23.85
C ALA A 633 -5.38 22.61 -24.98
N SER A 634 -6.50 23.32 -25.18
CA SER A 634 -6.55 24.53 -26.01
C SER A 634 -6.52 25.81 -25.17
N TRP A 635 -6.82 25.68 -23.88
CA TRP A 635 -6.83 26.79 -22.93
C TRP A 635 -6.59 26.28 -21.50
N VAL A 636 -5.83 27.04 -20.74
CA VAL A 636 -5.54 26.79 -19.32
C VAL A 636 -5.64 28.12 -18.57
N PHE A 637 -6.35 28.16 -17.45
CA PHE A 637 -6.36 29.28 -16.51
C PHE A 637 -5.81 28.82 -15.16
N VAL A 638 -4.81 29.53 -14.67
CA VAL A 638 -4.13 29.25 -13.39
C VAL A 638 -4.49 30.39 -12.44
N ALA A 639 -4.99 30.08 -11.26
CA ALA A 639 -5.12 31.01 -10.14
C ALA A 639 -4.35 30.48 -8.94
N THR A 640 -3.42 31.27 -8.41
CA THR A 640 -2.48 30.89 -7.34
C THR A 640 -2.60 31.86 -6.17
N TRP A 641 -2.80 31.30 -4.97
CA TRP A 641 -2.68 31.97 -3.68
C TRP A 641 -1.34 31.52 -3.11
N ASN A 642 -0.36 32.42 -3.04
CA ASN A 642 1.01 32.10 -2.65
C ASN A 642 1.38 32.82 -1.35
N LYS A 643 1.67 32.04 -0.30
CA LYS A 643 2.07 32.53 1.03
C LYS A 643 1.11 33.57 1.63
N VAL A 644 -0.18 33.41 1.35
CA VAL A 644 -1.24 34.33 1.81
C VAL A 644 -1.51 34.06 3.28
N THR A 645 -1.45 35.11 4.11
CA THR A 645 -1.78 35.03 5.53
C THR A 645 -3.27 34.84 5.77
N TYR A 646 -3.64 34.23 6.89
CA TYR A 646 -5.03 34.19 7.34
C TYR A 646 -5.39 35.47 8.11
N PHE A 647 -6.65 35.90 8.04
CA PHE A 647 -7.10 37.15 8.66
C PHE A 647 -6.83 37.16 10.17
N ASN A 648 -6.18 38.23 10.65
CA ASN A 648 -5.75 38.43 12.04
C ASN A 648 -4.75 37.36 12.56
N LEU A 649 -4.11 36.57 11.69
CA LEU A 649 -3.19 35.48 12.02
C LEU A 649 -1.89 35.61 11.21
N THR A 650 -1.13 36.67 11.49
CA THR A 650 -0.03 37.17 10.64
C THR A 650 1.23 36.29 10.59
N SER A 651 1.31 35.24 11.39
CA SER A 651 2.47 34.32 11.48
C SER A 651 2.26 32.98 10.78
N ILE A 652 1.12 32.76 10.13
CA ILE A 652 0.78 31.51 9.44
C ILE A 652 0.23 31.79 8.04
N GLU A 653 0.68 31.01 7.06
CA GLU A 653 0.42 31.24 5.64
C GLU A 653 -0.09 29.97 4.91
N ALA A 654 -0.82 30.18 3.82
CA ALA A 654 -1.29 29.14 2.91
C ALA A 654 -0.75 29.36 1.50
N SER A 655 -0.43 28.25 0.82
CA SER A 655 -0.02 28.22 -0.58
C SER A 655 -0.79 27.13 -1.33
N PHE A 656 -1.61 27.52 -2.30
CA PHE A 656 -2.42 26.61 -3.11
C PHE A 656 -2.77 27.22 -4.47
N GLN A 657 -3.19 26.39 -5.41
CA GLN A 657 -3.46 26.78 -6.78
C GLN A 657 -4.66 26.01 -7.35
N VAL A 658 -5.53 26.71 -8.08
CA VAL A 658 -6.63 26.12 -8.84
C VAL A 658 -6.35 26.30 -10.32
N VAL A 659 -6.40 25.22 -11.10
CA VAL A 659 -6.15 25.24 -12.55
C VAL A 659 -7.38 24.76 -13.29
N LEU A 660 -7.94 25.60 -14.15
CA LEU A 660 -9.04 25.26 -15.05
C LEU A 660 -8.47 24.92 -16.41
N ILE A 661 -8.82 23.76 -16.96
CA ILE A 661 -8.24 23.22 -18.20
C ILE A 661 -9.38 22.91 -19.17
N SER A 662 -9.33 23.40 -20.42
CA SER A 662 -10.32 23.08 -21.44
C SER A 662 -9.72 22.79 -22.83
N GLY A 663 -10.39 21.90 -23.55
CA GLY A 663 -9.98 21.41 -24.86
C GLY A 663 -10.74 20.15 -25.28
N SER A 664 -10.79 19.83 -26.57
CA SER A 664 -11.49 18.65 -27.11
C SER A 664 -12.93 18.46 -26.56
N ASN A 665 -13.68 19.56 -26.38
CA ASN A 665 -15.01 19.62 -25.76
C ASN A 665 -15.11 19.05 -24.32
N SER A 666 -13.97 18.88 -23.65
CA SER A 666 -13.88 18.46 -22.24
C SER A 666 -13.43 19.64 -21.36
N SER A 667 -13.69 19.57 -20.06
CA SER A 667 -13.27 20.59 -19.10
C SER A 667 -12.95 19.97 -17.75
N PHE A 668 -11.87 20.45 -17.12
CA PHE A 668 -11.31 19.89 -15.91
C PHE A 668 -10.91 20.98 -14.91
N ILE A 669 -10.86 20.60 -13.65
CA ILE A 669 -10.31 21.39 -12.54
C ILE A 669 -9.18 20.58 -11.92
N LEU A 670 -8.00 21.17 -11.74
CA LEU A 670 -7.00 20.70 -10.80
C LEU A 670 -6.99 21.62 -9.57
N MET A 671 -6.76 21.04 -8.39
CA MET A 671 -6.42 21.77 -7.17
C MET A 671 -5.07 21.24 -6.67
N ASN A 672 -4.10 22.13 -6.52
CA ASN A 672 -2.75 21.83 -6.03
C ASN A 672 -2.56 22.48 -4.65
N TYR A 673 -2.04 21.73 -3.70
CA TYR A 673 -1.81 22.15 -2.31
C TYR A 673 -0.32 22.09 -1.98
N GLY A 674 0.26 23.24 -1.60
CA GLY A 674 1.61 23.34 -1.05
C GLY A 674 1.56 23.37 0.48
N GLU A 675 2.36 24.26 1.08
CA GLU A 675 2.31 24.49 2.53
C GLU A 675 0.99 25.17 2.94
N ILE A 676 0.28 24.56 3.88
CA ILE A 676 -1.00 25.04 4.43
C ILE A 676 -0.92 24.93 5.95
N ALA A 677 -0.66 26.05 6.62
CA ALA A 677 -0.66 26.10 8.08
C ALA A 677 -2.09 25.98 8.64
N GLU A 678 -2.23 25.30 9.79
CA GLU A 678 -3.49 25.17 10.53
C GLU A 678 -3.94 26.50 11.16
N THR A 679 -5.25 26.67 11.33
CA THR A 679 -5.86 27.98 11.69
C THR A 679 -6.92 27.92 12.77
N GLY A 680 -7.65 26.80 12.88
CA GLY A 680 -8.91 26.73 13.64
C GLY A 680 -10.07 27.56 13.06
N LEU A 681 -9.89 28.22 11.91
CA LEU A 681 -10.97 28.91 11.18
C LEU A 681 -11.88 27.89 10.48
N PRO A 682 -13.12 28.26 10.10
CA PRO A 682 -13.90 27.49 9.15
C PRO A 682 -13.17 27.47 7.79
N VAL A 683 -13.05 26.30 7.19
CA VAL A 683 -12.43 26.08 5.87
C VAL A 683 -13.36 25.17 5.06
N GLN A 684 -13.31 25.28 3.73
CA GLN A 684 -13.98 24.37 2.80
C GLN A 684 -13.18 24.27 1.49
N ALA A 685 -12.97 23.07 0.95
CA ALA A 685 -12.40 22.90 -0.38
C ALA A 685 -13.19 21.88 -1.24
N GLY A 686 -13.13 22.04 -2.55
CA GLY A 686 -13.94 21.30 -3.53
C GLY A 686 -14.78 22.24 -4.39
N TYR A 687 -16.02 21.86 -4.69
CA TYR A 687 -16.90 22.69 -5.52
C TYR A 687 -18.38 22.48 -5.17
N ASP A 688 -19.20 23.46 -5.52
CA ASP A 688 -20.66 23.40 -5.45
C ASP A 688 -21.29 24.12 -6.65
N THR A 689 -22.51 23.75 -7.00
CA THR A 689 -23.25 24.31 -8.14
C THR A 689 -24.57 24.93 -7.68
N ILE A 690 -25.20 25.71 -8.55
CA ILE A 690 -26.53 26.27 -8.34
C ILE A 690 -27.51 25.17 -7.90
N ASN A 691 -28.13 25.33 -6.73
CA ASN A 691 -29.01 24.38 -6.04
C ASN A 691 -28.34 23.02 -5.70
N SER A 692 -27.00 22.97 -5.60
CA SER A 692 -26.16 21.80 -5.35
C SER A 692 -26.48 20.57 -6.22
N THR A 693 -26.77 20.78 -7.50
CA THR A 693 -27.04 19.69 -8.46
C THR A 693 -25.84 18.73 -8.62
N HIS A 694 -24.63 19.26 -8.44
CA HIS A 694 -23.36 18.58 -8.37
C HIS A 694 -22.50 19.31 -7.33
N TYR A 695 -21.87 18.59 -6.41
CA TYR A 695 -20.96 19.17 -5.41
C TYR A 695 -19.91 18.13 -5.00
N PHE A 696 -18.79 18.57 -4.43
CA PHE A 696 -17.76 17.71 -3.85
C PHE A 696 -17.04 18.43 -2.71
N VAL A 697 -16.67 17.68 -1.66
CA VAL A 697 -15.86 18.18 -0.53
C VAL A 697 -14.56 17.40 -0.48
N VAL A 698 -13.42 18.09 -0.49
CA VAL A 698 -12.11 17.46 -0.30
C VAL A 698 -12.02 16.94 1.14
N PRO A 699 -11.77 15.64 1.38
CA PRO A 699 -11.76 15.08 2.73
C PRO A 699 -10.76 15.79 3.66
N GLY A 700 -11.22 16.21 4.84
CA GLY A 700 -10.40 16.96 5.82
C GLY A 700 -10.24 18.45 5.53
N SER A 701 -10.88 18.99 4.49
CA SER A 701 -10.90 20.43 4.20
C SER A 701 -12.00 21.21 4.93
N ASP A 702 -12.92 20.53 5.61
CA ASP A 702 -14.13 21.05 6.24
C ASP A 702 -13.92 21.61 7.68
N SER A 703 -12.68 21.58 8.18
CA SER A 703 -12.32 22.19 9.47
C SER A 703 -10.85 22.60 9.53
N GLY A 704 -10.56 23.86 9.88
CA GLY A 704 -9.21 24.45 9.88
C GLY A 704 -8.20 23.89 10.90
N SER A 705 -8.53 22.79 11.57
CA SER A 705 -7.68 22.10 12.56
C SER A 705 -6.99 20.84 12.00
N PHE A 706 -7.30 20.43 10.76
CA PHE A 706 -6.70 19.23 10.14
C PHE A 706 -6.23 19.45 8.68
N ILE A 707 -6.35 20.68 8.17
CA ILE A 707 -6.05 21.09 6.78
C ILE A 707 -4.58 20.92 6.35
N SER A 708 -3.66 20.79 7.31
CA SER A 708 -2.24 20.48 7.08
C SER A 708 -2.06 19.20 6.25
N ASN A 709 -2.99 18.23 6.35
CA ASN A 709 -2.97 16.99 5.58
C ASN A 709 -3.28 17.17 4.09
N LEU A 710 -3.76 18.34 3.64
CA LEU A 710 -4.11 18.57 2.23
C LEU A 710 -2.90 18.43 1.30
N ARG A 711 -1.70 18.84 1.75
CA ARG A 711 -0.37 18.62 1.09
C ARG A 711 -0.10 17.15 0.75
N ASN A 712 -0.70 16.20 1.50
CA ASN A 712 -0.53 14.76 1.33
C ASN A 712 -1.77 14.07 0.73
N SER A 713 -2.81 14.82 0.37
CA SER A 713 -4.09 14.28 -0.12
C SER A 713 -4.16 14.23 -1.65
N SER A 714 -4.89 13.26 -2.22
CA SER A 714 -5.11 13.15 -3.67
C SER A 714 -6.32 12.27 -4.01
N ASN A 715 -6.82 12.38 -5.25
CA ASN A 715 -7.67 11.39 -5.91
C ASN A 715 -7.07 10.80 -7.20
N ILE A 716 -5.82 11.12 -7.51
CA ILE A 716 -5.08 10.69 -8.72
C ILE A 716 -3.63 10.27 -8.41
N ASP A 717 -3.40 9.87 -7.16
CA ASP A 717 -2.12 9.38 -6.61
C ASP A 717 -0.92 10.32 -6.80
N VAL A 718 -1.18 11.63 -6.83
CA VAL A 718 -0.17 12.71 -6.78
C VAL A 718 -0.39 13.51 -5.49
N PRO A 719 0.49 13.38 -4.48
CA PRO A 719 0.33 14.08 -3.20
C PRO A 719 0.12 15.59 -3.37
N GLY A 720 -0.90 16.11 -2.69
CA GLY A 720 -1.29 17.52 -2.74
C GLY A 720 -2.14 17.89 -3.96
N ARG A 721 -2.40 16.98 -4.90
CA ARG A 721 -3.12 17.27 -6.15
C ARG A 721 -4.42 16.50 -6.27
N TRP A 722 -5.50 17.23 -6.51
CA TRP A 722 -6.83 16.71 -6.87
C TRP A 722 -7.19 17.07 -8.30
N ALA A 723 -7.90 16.19 -9.00
CA ALA A 723 -8.36 16.39 -10.37
C ALA A 723 -9.82 15.99 -10.56
N PHE A 724 -10.60 16.85 -11.22
CA PHE A 724 -12.03 16.66 -11.47
C PHE A 724 -12.36 16.93 -12.94
N ARG A 725 -13.18 16.08 -13.55
CA ARG A 725 -13.78 16.33 -14.87
C ARG A 725 -15.18 16.93 -14.68
N VAL A 726 -15.49 18.01 -15.39
CA VAL A 726 -16.66 18.85 -15.11
C VAL A 726 -17.53 19.19 -16.33
N ASP A 727 -17.24 18.67 -17.53
CA ASP A 727 -18.04 18.95 -18.74
C ASP A 727 -19.44 18.31 -18.81
N SER A 728 -19.82 17.45 -17.84
CA SER A 728 -21.10 16.73 -17.83
C SER A 728 -22.30 17.62 -17.45
N GLY A 729 -23.22 17.86 -18.39
CA GLY A 729 -24.31 18.83 -18.21
C GLY A 729 -25.68 18.32 -17.73
N PRO A 730 -26.59 19.24 -17.31
CA PRO A 730 -27.83 18.93 -16.60
C PRO A 730 -28.95 18.56 -17.59
N ARG A 731 -28.77 17.46 -18.33
CA ARG A 731 -29.80 16.95 -19.24
C ARG A 731 -30.96 16.38 -18.45
N ASN A 732 -32.01 17.20 -18.29
CA ASN A 732 -33.33 16.84 -17.78
C ASN A 732 -33.33 15.68 -16.77
N SER A 733 -33.12 16.03 -15.50
CA SER A 733 -33.39 15.17 -14.34
C SER A 733 -34.89 14.88 -14.19
N ILE A 734 -35.47 14.22 -15.20
CA ILE A 734 -36.47 13.20 -14.93
C ILE A 734 -35.75 12.17 -14.08
N LEU A 735 -35.83 12.36 -12.76
CA LEU A 735 -35.71 11.31 -11.78
C LEU A 735 -36.88 10.34 -11.99
N LYS A 736 -36.83 9.59 -13.11
CA LYS A 736 -37.19 8.19 -13.06
C LYS A 736 -36.38 7.67 -11.89
N ASN A 737 -37.08 7.18 -10.86
CA ASN A 737 -36.44 6.66 -9.66
C ASN A 737 -35.52 5.51 -10.06
N ASN A 738 -34.26 5.85 -10.36
CA ASN A 738 -33.23 4.96 -10.85
C ASN A 738 -32.69 4.21 -9.65
N VAL A 739 -33.55 3.32 -9.15
CA VAL A 739 -33.27 2.29 -8.19
C VAL A 739 -32.16 1.41 -8.76
N VAL A 740 -30.92 1.74 -8.41
CA VAL A 740 -29.73 0.96 -8.74
C VAL A 740 -29.74 -0.30 -7.88
N SER A 741 -30.57 -1.27 -8.27
CA SER A 741 -30.72 -2.55 -7.56
C SER A 741 -29.56 -3.50 -7.87
N PHE A 742 -28.41 -3.25 -7.25
CA PHE A 742 -27.30 -4.19 -7.24
C PHE A 742 -27.65 -5.45 -6.43
N ARG A 743 -27.04 -6.57 -6.82
CA ARG A 743 -27.24 -7.89 -6.19
C ARG A 743 -25.89 -8.45 -5.76
N VAL A 744 -25.57 -8.31 -4.47
CA VAL A 744 -24.35 -8.86 -3.89
C VAL A 744 -24.59 -10.31 -3.47
N ARG A 745 -23.61 -11.17 -3.71
CA ARG A 745 -23.51 -12.53 -3.15
C ARG A 745 -22.38 -12.50 -2.13
N LEU A 746 -22.71 -12.65 -0.86
CA LEU A 746 -21.78 -12.50 0.26
C LEU A 746 -21.69 -13.82 1.03
N SER A 747 -20.46 -14.22 1.38
CA SER A 747 -20.19 -15.32 2.31
C SER A 747 -20.04 -14.74 3.71
N SER A 748 -20.78 -15.25 4.69
CA SER A 748 -20.76 -14.71 6.05
C SER A 748 -20.76 -15.81 7.12
N PHE A 749 -19.98 -15.57 8.18
CA PHE A 749 -19.95 -16.42 9.38
C PHE A 749 -21.07 -16.05 10.38
N SER A 750 -21.63 -14.84 10.28
CA SER A 750 -22.85 -14.44 10.99
C SER A 750 -24.07 -14.66 10.09
N ASP A 751 -25.17 -15.19 10.64
CA ASP A 751 -26.42 -15.28 9.88
C ASP A 751 -26.99 -13.87 9.65
N LEU A 752 -26.99 -13.44 8.38
CA LEU A 752 -27.41 -12.10 7.99
C LEU A 752 -28.93 -11.93 8.00
N THR A 753 -29.71 -13.00 8.19
CA THR A 753 -31.17 -12.91 8.43
C THR A 753 -31.52 -12.27 9.77
N GLN A 754 -30.54 -12.17 10.69
CA GLN A 754 -30.66 -11.37 11.90
C GLN A 754 -30.47 -9.88 11.56
N SER A 755 -31.47 -9.06 11.87
CA SER A 755 -31.56 -7.64 11.46
C SER A 755 -30.28 -6.85 11.72
N GLY A 756 -29.78 -6.85 12.95
CA GLY A 756 -28.59 -6.08 13.35
C GLY A 756 -27.29 -6.46 12.61
N ASN A 757 -27.18 -7.67 12.06
CA ASN A 757 -26.03 -8.05 11.22
C ASN A 757 -26.12 -7.42 9.82
N THR A 758 -27.32 -7.43 9.22
CA THR A 758 -27.59 -6.77 7.93
C THR A 758 -27.46 -5.24 8.04
N GLU A 759 -27.95 -4.65 9.12
CA GLU A 759 -27.92 -3.20 9.36
C GLU A 759 -26.48 -2.66 9.47
N ARG A 760 -25.62 -3.38 10.20
CA ARG A 760 -24.19 -3.06 10.35
C ARG A 760 -23.39 -3.24 9.05
N LEU A 761 -23.79 -4.19 8.20
CA LEU A 761 -23.24 -4.37 6.86
C LEU A 761 -23.63 -3.20 5.93
N LEU A 762 -24.90 -2.78 5.95
CA LEU A 762 -25.40 -1.67 5.13
C LEU A 762 -24.72 -0.34 5.49
N GLN A 763 -24.46 -0.09 6.79
CA GLN A 763 -23.66 1.06 7.22
C GLN A 763 -22.23 1.05 6.65
N LYS A 764 -21.52 -0.08 6.75
CA LYS A 764 -20.16 -0.20 6.17
C LYS A 764 -20.15 -0.03 4.65
N MET A 765 -21.13 -0.60 3.96
CA MET A 765 -21.28 -0.42 2.51
C MET A 765 -21.54 1.05 2.14
N LYS A 766 -22.33 1.80 2.92
CA LYS A 766 -22.50 3.24 2.72
C LYS A 766 -21.18 4.00 2.89
N GLN A 767 -20.40 3.70 3.93
CA GLN A 767 -19.13 4.37 4.21
C GLN A 767 -18.11 4.22 3.07
N GLU A 768 -17.90 3.00 2.56
CA GLU A 768 -17.03 2.79 1.40
C GLU A 768 -17.60 3.40 0.11
N LEU A 769 -18.91 3.37 -0.12
CA LEU A 769 -19.50 3.99 -1.31
C LEU A 769 -19.36 5.52 -1.33
N VAL A 770 -19.44 6.19 -0.17
CA VAL A 770 -19.19 7.64 -0.06
C VAL A 770 -17.74 7.99 -0.36
N LYS A 771 -16.78 7.16 0.06
CA LYS A 771 -15.34 7.29 -0.25
C LYS A 771 -15.04 7.20 -1.75
N TYR A 772 -15.91 6.54 -2.54
CA TYR A 772 -15.85 6.52 -4.01
C TYR A 772 -16.81 7.53 -4.69
N GLY A 773 -17.21 8.60 -3.99
CA GLY A 773 -17.87 9.77 -4.57
C GLY A 773 -19.41 9.73 -4.60
N LEU A 774 -20.08 8.83 -3.87
CA LEU A 774 -21.54 8.88 -3.74
C LEU A 774 -21.99 9.86 -2.64
N PRO A 775 -23.11 10.61 -2.83
CA PRO A 775 -23.60 11.57 -1.85
C PRO A 775 -23.92 10.96 -0.47
N ASN A 776 -23.53 11.69 0.59
CA ASN A 776 -23.63 11.21 1.97
C ASN A 776 -25.09 11.09 2.48
N ASN A 777 -26.06 11.65 1.76
CA ASN A 777 -27.49 11.50 2.02
C ASN A 777 -28.11 10.22 1.38
N CYS A 778 -27.35 9.40 0.66
CA CYS A 778 -27.83 8.12 0.11
C CYS A 778 -28.25 7.14 1.22
N GLU A 779 -29.38 6.44 1.07
CA GLU A 779 -29.92 5.49 2.05
C GLU A 779 -29.88 4.04 1.50
N LEU A 780 -29.52 3.07 2.34
CA LEU A 780 -29.41 1.65 1.98
C LEU A 780 -30.19 0.75 2.99
N LYS A 781 -31.26 0.11 2.51
CA LYS A 781 -32.04 -0.97 3.16
C LYS A 781 -31.77 -2.32 2.52
N LEU A 782 -32.12 -3.41 3.19
CA LEU A 782 -32.48 -4.67 2.54
C LEU A 782 -33.88 -4.65 1.87
N ARG A 783 -34.02 -5.20 0.65
CA ARG A 783 -35.31 -5.56 -0.01
C ARG A 783 -35.58 -7.06 -0.02
N LYS A 784 -34.55 -7.88 -0.25
CA LYS A 784 -34.64 -9.33 -0.15
C LYS A 784 -33.28 -9.88 0.26
N LEU A 785 -33.28 -10.67 1.32
CA LEU A 785 -32.20 -11.58 1.66
C LEU A 785 -32.63 -13.00 1.29
N GLN A 786 -31.74 -13.77 0.69
CA GLN A 786 -31.96 -15.20 0.50
C GLN A 786 -30.69 -15.98 0.87
N LYS A 787 -30.80 -16.74 1.97
CA LYS A 787 -29.86 -17.77 2.41
C LYS A 787 -29.85 -18.89 1.38
N ILE A 788 -28.82 -18.94 0.54
CA ILE A 788 -28.61 -19.96 -0.48
C ILE A 788 -27.90 -21.13 0.18
N LYS A 789 -28.53 -22.31 0.17
CA LYS A 789 -27.78 -23.56 0.42
C LYS A 789 -26.81 -23.79 -0.74
N THR A 790 -25.53 -23.88 -0.41
CA THR A 790 -24.52 -24.59 -1.20
C THR A 790 -24.78 -26.09 -1.14
#